data_AF-A0A0B1SXD8-F1
#
_entry.id   AF-A0A0B1SXD8-F1
#
_cell.length_a   1.000
_cell.length_b   1.000
_cell.length_c   1.000
_cell.angle_alpha   90.00
_cell.angle_beta   90.00
_cell.angle_gamma   90.00
#
_symmetry.space_group_name_H-M   'P 1'
#
loop_
_entity.id
_entity.type
_entity.pdbx_description
1 polymer ?
#
loop_
_entity_poly.entity_id
_entity_poly.type
_entity_poly.pdbx_seq_one_letter_code
_entity_poly.pdbx_strand_id
1 'polypeptide(L)'
;MGDLLRNVLNSHTGPIQISKAKAYKIFSVVEKIKAISTTFTDCRRVLLECCQMACQQWRCHSLDLIDRARLSARESGDAHRAAAFHIAIQCLLGSESRSRLCVCGVALELAQYKEAMRRIDSSQLDALLTRTGNLLQDRFHRRKVCGNSGILRHTEIRVSLCHSSDTYTRKEFGIKFARVTDCSFLLFHRDLINIYWDTLLDRLPSRQSITHFTMAVSDSIRYAEKCRRANQMEYYRDEMVEAVKRGFLFPLCAEIENDLRVLSHQHLVVDERDKSPQEKLDFYKMIMSEPEFRLHGFVLNAADFVTCKLQKTFYDLTAVNLHDRHAYSKMAILAKQRYGLDLVDDSLPNCTVGQSLDVVKVICSLGDFVTDFNYCLNQQVFIEKLSPNRSLRVLTSEHMADSMRTHGLGVLNTSVNITYQLLRSKFAVFNQFLRDEHIHAQLQKDIRHFRENLETLKKLYPPKRAEQFNRAFSQLSAQEGEPTYMDRFRILVTQMGNALGFVRSMSSAAAAVASQMKAYDTVEDEIVIGETEGNTPLHTLKELLTELNEQANKNRDFTKMLVEVFRRAFLDDSKYAHLLDFYVAVPALTVNYVEHMLVCRDRLKKRAQHNKETTFTDDGFIMGLAYILTVLNLWPQFSSLNWFRSITKKCTADYESLTEEMKSSKDPRNVHLKAARLQAFEREFKLLSYTFQSARVFFSIDEDDE
;
A
#
# COMPACT_ATOMS: atom_id res chain seq x y z
N MET A 1 -40.76 21.08 23.51
CA MET A 1 -40.96 19.62 23.43
C MET A 1 -42.27 19.27 22.71
N GLY A 2 -43.37 19.98 22.99
CA GLY A 2 -44.67 19.80 22.30
C GLY A 2 -44.63 19.98 20.77
N ASP A 3 -43.98 21.03 20.26
CA ASP A 3 -43.86 21.24 18.80
C ASP A 3 -42.93 20.22 18.11
N LEU A 4 -41.97 19.68 18.84
CA LEU A 4 -41.05 18.65 18.33
C LEU A 4 -41.79 17.33 18.14
N LEU A 5 -42.60 16.93 19.14
CA LEU A 5 -43.49 15.78 19.08
C LEU A 5 -44.56 15.96 18.00
N ARG A 6 -45.13 17.17 17.84
CA ARG A 6 -46.13 17.45 16.79
C ARG A 6 -45.54 17.30 15.38
N ASN A 7 -44.31 17.75 15.14
CA ASN A 7 -43.65 17.62 13.84
C ASN A 7 -43.23 16.18 13.52
N VAL A 8 -42.74 15.43 14.51
CA VAL A 8 -42.46 13.99 14.35
C VAL A 8 -43.77 13.25 14.11
N LEU A 9 -44.81 13.49 14.92
CA LEU A 9 -46.08 12.80 14.78
C LEU A 9 -46.80 13.12 13.46
N ASN A 10 -46.68 14.31 12.88
CA ASN A 10 -47.39 14.71 11.65
C ASN A 10 -46.66 14.41 10.34
N SER A 11 -45.46 13.82 10.39
CA SER A 11 -44.59 13.71 9.21
C SER A 11 -45.02 12.63 8.19
N HIS A 12 -46.07 11.87 8.47
CA HIS A 12 -46.66 10.90 7.54
C HIS A 12 -47.46 11.55 6.39
N THR A 13 -47.47 12.90 6.31
CA THR A 13 -48.25 13.70 5.36
C THR A 13 -47.43 14.36 4.23
N GLY A 14 -46.11 14.14 4.16
CA GLY A 14 -45.25 14.67 3.09
C GLY A 14 -43.75 14.67 3.43
N PRO A 15 -42.87 15.10 2.50
CA PRO A 15 -41.43 15.15 2.72
C PRO A 15 -41.08 16.05 3.90
N ILE A 16 -40.22 15.55 4.79
CA ILE A 16 -39.93 16.19 6.07
C ILE A 16 -39.04 17.44 5.86
N GLN A 17 -39.63 18.64 5.86
CA GLN A 17 -38.86 19.89 5.90
C GLN A 17 -38.49 20.27 7.35
N ILE A 18 -37.36 19.74 7.82
CA ILE A 18 -36.82 20.03 9.16
C ILE A 18 -35.43 20.68 9.02
N SER A 19 -35.16 21.74 9.78
CA SER A 19 -33.83 22.37 9.81
C SER A 19 -32.78 21.44 10.45
N LYS A 20 -31.52 21.50 9.99
CA LYS A 20 -30.40 20.69 10.54
C LYS A 20 -30.34 20.76 12.08
N ALA A 21 -30.48 21.95 12.66
CA ALA A 21 -30.48 22.14 14.12
C ALA A 21 -31.63 21.42 14.85
N LYS A 22 -32.81 21.30 14.24
CA LYS A 22 -33.94 20.54 14.81
C LYS A 22 -33.71 19.04 14.68
N ALA A 23 -33.20 18.58 13.52
CA ALA A 23 -32.85 17.18 13.30
C ALA A 23 -31.80 16.69 14.32
N TYR A 24 -30.75 17.49 14.57
CA TYR A 24 -29.69 17.14 15.52
C TYR A 24 -30.20 16.98 16.96
N LYS A 25 -31.19 17.80 17.36
CA LYS A 25 -31.86 17.65 18.66
C LYS A 25 -32.67 16.35 18.72
N ILE A 26 -33.35 15.97 17.62
CA ILE A 26 -34.09 14.70 17.54
C ILE A 26 -33.11 13.52 17.66
N PHE A 27 -31.98 13.56 16.93
CA PHE A 27 -30.95 12.53 17.00
C PHE A 27 -30.40 12.38 18.43
N SER A 28 -30.06 13.48 19.09
CA SER A 28 -29.60 13.45 20.48
C SER A 28 -30.64 12.84 21.44
N VAL A 29 -31.93 13.08 21.22
CA VAL A 29 -32.99 12.46 22.03
C VAL A 29 -33.05 10.95 21.80
N VAL A 30 -33.02 10.50 20.54
CA VAL A 30 -33.02 9.07 20.18
C VAL A 30 -31.79 8.36 20.77
N GLU A 31 -30.61 8.96 20.61
CA GLU A 31 -29.34 8.47 21.15
C GLU A 31 -29.41 8.35 22.69
N LYS A 32 -29.97 9.36 23.39
CA LYS A 32 -30.13 9.33 24.85
C LYS A 32 -31.12 8.28 25.33
N ILE A 33 -32.24 8.08 24.63
CA ILE A 33 -33.20 7.01 24.95
C ILE A 33 -32.49 5.65 24.90
N LYS A 34 -31.63 5.44 23.89
CA LYS A 34 -30.87 4.21 23.74
C LYS A 34 -29.70 4.08 24.69
N ALA A 35 -29.02 5.18 25.04
CA ALA A 35 -28.02 5.18 26.11
C ALA A 35 -28.61 4.73 27.43
N ILE A 36 -29.75 5.30 27.84
CA ILE A 36 -30.51 4.86 29.04
C ILE A 36 -30.88 3.38 28.90
N SER A 37 -31.26 2.95 27.70
CA SER A 37 -31.61 1.55 27.43
C SER A 37 -30.46 0.59 27.67
N THR A 38 -29.25 0.94 27.23
CA THR A 38 -28.04 0.16 27.40
C THR A 38 -27.63 0.12 28.87
N THR A 39 -27.53 1.27 29.54
CA THR A 39 -27.18 1.35 30.97
C THR A 39 -28.11 0.51 31.84
N PHE A 40 -29.41 0.53 31.55
CA PHE A 40 -30.37 -0.31 32.28
C PHE A 40 -30.21 -1.80 31.99
N THR A 41 -29.81 -2.16 30.77
CA THR A 41 -29.51 -3.55 30.40
C THR A 41 -28.29 -4.05 31.16
N ASP A 42 -27.26 -3.21 31.30
CA ASP A 42 -26.04 -3.52 32.05
C ASP A 42 -26.35 -3.66 33.56
N CYS A 43 -27.18 -2.76 34.11
CA CYS A 43 -27.62 -2.81 35.50
C CYS A 43 -28.78 -3.78 35.75
N ARG A 44 -29.27 -4.51 34.74
CA ARG A 44 -30.51 -5.30 34.82
C ARG A 44 -30.47 -6.32 35.95
N ARG A 45 -29.32 -6.98 36.13
CA ARG A 45 -29.13 -8.01 37.16
C ARG A 45 -29.28 -7.41 38.56
N VAL A 46 -28.59 -6.30 38.83
CA VAL A 46 -28.61 -5.62 40.13
C VAL A 46 -30.01 -5.08 40.43
N LEU A 47 -30.65 -4.42 39.46
CA LEU A 47 -32.00 -3.90 39.62
C LEU A 47 -33.02 -4.99 39.95
N LEU A 48 -32.88 -6.15 39.32
CA LEU A 48 -33.73 -7.30 39.55
C LEU A 48 -33.51 -7.90 40.95
N GLU A 49 -32.26 -8.06 41.37
CA GLU A 49 -31.91 -8.52 42.73
C GLU A 49 -32.48 -7.57 43.80
N CYS A 50 -32.33 -6.24 43.62
CA CYS A 50 -32.93 -5.25 44.51
C CYS A 50 -34.46 -5.32 44.56
N CYS A 51 -35.13 -5.53 43.41
CA CYS A 51 -36.58 -5.70 43.37
C CYS A 51 -37.02 -6.97 44.11
N GLN A 52 -36.29 -8.08 43.96
CA GLN A 52 -36.56 -9.33 44.68
C GLN A 52 -36.41 -9.16 46.19
N MET A 53 -35.34 -8.49 46.65
CA MET A 53 -35.14 -8.18 48.07
C MET A 53 -36.25 -7.29 48.65
N ALA A 54 -36.67 -6.25 47.90
CA ALA A 54 -37.77 -5.39 48.32
C ALA A 54 -39.11 -6.14 48.43
N CYS A 55 -39.41 -7.02 47.46
CA CYS A 55 -40.57 -7.91 47.52
C CYS A 55 -40.53 -8.81 48.76
N GLN A 56 -39.40 -9.44 49.03
CA GLN A 56 -39.22 -10.31 50.19
C GLN A 56 -39.44 -9.54 51.51
N GLN A 57 -38.89 -8.33 51.62
CA GLN A 57 -39.08 -7.48 52.80
C GLN A 57 -40.54 -7.09 53.00
N TRP A 58 -41.25 -6.67 51.94
CA TRP A 58 -42.67 -6.31 52.03
C TRP A 58 -43.54 -7.51 52.39
N ARG A 59 -43.20 -8.70 51.89
CA ARG A 59 -43.89 -9.96 52.24
C ARG A 59 -43.68 -10.32 53.71
N CYS A 60 -42.46 -10.30 54.23
CA CYS A 60 -42.18 -10.57 55.64
C CYS A 60 -42.94 -9.60 56.55
N HIS A 61 -43.00 -8.31 56.20
CA HIS A 61 -43.74 -7.33 56.98
C HIS A 61 -45.26 -7.52 56.91
N SER A 62 -45.78 -7.89 55.74
CA SER A 62 -47.21 -8.23 55.57
C SER A 62 -47.58 -9.47 56.38
N LEU A 63 -46.71 -10.50 56.39
CA LEU A 63 -46.88 -11.72 57.16
C LEU A 63 -46.94 -11.44 58.67
N ASP A 64 -46.05 -10.59 59.18
CA ASP A 64 -46.04 -10.19 60.58
C ASP A 64 -47.34 -9.46 61.01
N LEU A 65 -47.81 -8.52 60.19
CA LEU A 65 -49.07 -7.81 60.45
C LEU A 65 -50.27 -8.77 60.47
N ILE A 66 -50.32 -9.71 59.51
CA ILE A 66 -51.41 -10.69 59.41
C ILE A 66 -51.33 -11.71 60.55
N ASP A 67 -50.13 -12.13 60.95
CA ASP A 67 -49.96 -13.10 62.04
C ASP A 67 -50.35 -12.51 63.40
N ARG A 68 -50.01 -11.24 63.66
CA ARG A 68 -50.48 -10.52 64.85
C ARG A 68 -52.02 -10.46 64.91
N ALA A 69 -52.67 -10.18 63.78
CA ALA A 69 -54.13 -10.18 63.70
C ALA A 69 -54.74 -11.59 63.85
N ARG A 70 -54.06 -12.62 63.33
CA ARG A 70 -54.46 -14.02 63.51
C ARG A 70 -54.42 -14.45 64.97
N LEU A 71 -53.35 -14.11 65.69
CA LEU A 71 -53.20 -14.43 67.12
C LEU A 71 -54.26 -13.71 67.94
N SER A 72 -54.50 -12.42 67.66
CA SER A 72 -55.57 -11.67 68.33
C SER A 72 -56.97 -12.26 68.09
N ALA A 73 -57.25 -12.73 66.87
CA ALA A 73 -58.52 -13.40 66.55
C ALA A 73 -58.67 -14.78 67.24
N ARG A 74 -57.55 -15.49 67.48
CA ARG A 74 -57.54 -16.75 68.25
C ARG A 74 -57.81 -16.51 69.73
N GLU A 75 -57.19 -15.47 70.30
CA GLU A 75 -57.41 -15.07 71.70
C GLU A 75 -58.85 -14.60 71.95
N SER A 76 -59.50 -14.00 70.95
CA SER A 76 -60.91 -13.59 71.02
C SER A 76 -61.91 -14.73 70.73
N GLY A 77 -61.45 -15.95 70.44
CA GLY A 77 -62.30 -17.11 70.14
C GLY A 77 -62.95 -17.14 68.75
N ASP A 78 -62.55 -16.27 67.82
CA ASP A 78 -63.11 -16.21 66.45
C ASP A 78 -62.35 -17.15 65.50
N ALA A 79 -62.77 -18.41 65.49
CA ALA A 79 -62.16 -19.46 64.69
C ALA A 79 -62.24 -19.19 63.17
N HIS A 80 -63.31 -18.54 62.70
CA HIS A 80 -63.50 -18.24 61.28
C HIS A 80 -62.52 -17.17 60.80
N ARG A 81 -62.36 -16.09 61.57
CA ARG A 81 -61.41 -15.01 61.26
C ARG A 81 -59.96 -15.49 61.36
N ALA A 82 -59.64 -16.30 62.37
CA ALA A 82 -58.32 -16.91 62.49
C ALA A 82 -57.98 -17.85 61.32
N ALA A 83 -58.95 -18.62 60.81
CA ALA A 83 -58.78 -19.47 59.63
C ALA A 83 -58.56 -18.64 58.35
N ALA A 84 -59.33 -17.55 58.17
CA ALA A 84 -59.17 -16.64 57.03
C ALA A 84 -57.77 -15.96 57.02
N PHE A 85 -57.28 -15.49 58.17
CA PHE A 85 -55.90 -14.99 58.27
C PHE A 85 -54.85 -16.09 58.04
N HIS A 86 -55.10 -17.33 58.47
CA HIS A 86 -54.21 -18.45 58.17
C HIS A 86 -54.10 -18.72 56.66
N ILE A 87 -55.20 -18.65 55.92
CA ILE A 87 -55.21 -18.78 54.45
C ILE A 87 -54.40 -17.66 53.80
N ALA A 88 -54.54 -16.41 54.28
CA ALA A 88 -53.75 -15.28 53.79
C ALA A 88 -52.24 -15.49 54.03
N ILE A 89 -51.85 -15.99 55.20
CA ILE A 89 -50.45 -16.33 55.53
C ILE A 89 -49.92 -17.42 54.59
N GLN A 90 -50.67 -18.51 54.39
CA GLN A 90 -50.24 -19.60 53.49
C GLN A 90 -50.06 -19.11 52.05
N CYS A 91 -50.91 -18.18 51.59
CA CYS A 91 -50.77 -17.56 50.27
C CYS A 91 -49.50 -16.71 50.15
N LEU A 92 -49.13 -15.99 51.21
CA LEU A 92 -47.93 -15.14 51.26
C LEU A 92 -46.64 -15.92 51.54
N LEU A 93 -46.68 -17.11 52.13
CA LEU A 93 -45.54 -18.01 52.30
C LEU A 93 -45.20 -18.78 51.02
N GLY A 94 -46.20 -19.05 50.17
CA GLY A 94 -45.99 -19.71 48.89
C GLY A 94 -45.17 -18.90 47.88
N SER A 95 -44.76 -19.54 46.78
CA SER A 95 -44.14 -18.88 45.63
C SER A 95 -44.98 -17.71 45.06
N GLU A 96 -44.28 -16.65 44.62
CA GLU A 96 -44.89 -15.39 44.20
C GLU A 96 -45.73 -15.57 42.94
N SER A 97 -47.04 -15.37 43.06
CA SER A 97 -47.95 -15.40 41.93
C SER A 97 -49.12 -14.46 42.15
N ARG A 98 -49.61 -13.86 41.06
CA ARG A 98 -50.77 -12.98 41.08
C ARG A 98 -52.01 -13.68 41.63
N SER A 99 -52.19 -14.97 41.29
CA SER A 99 -53.29 -15.79 41.81
C SER A 99 -53.24 -15.89 43.34
N ARG A 100 -52.08 -16.17 43.93
CA ARG A 100 -51.95 -16.21 45.40
C ARG A 100 -52.12 -14.85 46.06
N LEU A 101 -51.66 -13.77 45.44
CA LEU A 101 -51.90 -12.42 45.97
C LEU A 101 -53.40 -12.06 45.92
N CYS A 102 -54.12 -12.47 44.87
CA CYS A 102 -55.57 -12.32 44.79
C CYS A 102 -56.29 -13.16 45.86
N VAL A 103 -55.90 -14.42 46.05
CA VAL A 103 -56.46 -15.29 47.11
C VAL A 103 -56.16 -14.72 48.49
N CYS A 104 -54.97 -14.17 48.72
CA CYS A 104 -54.61 -13.46 49.94
C CYS A 104 -55.53 -12.25 50.17
N GLY A 105 -55.79 -11.42 49.15
CA GLY A 105 -56.71 -10.29 49.25
C GLY A 105 -58.13 -10.72 49.60
N VAL A 106 -58.65 -11.78 48.96
CA VAL A 106 -59.97 -12.34 49.27
C VAL A 106 -60.03 -12.89 50.69
N ALA A 107 -58.98 -13.59 51.14
CA ALA A 107 -58.90 -14.12 52.50
C ALA A 107 -58.86 -13.00 53.56
N LEU A 108 -58.20 -11.87 53.28
CA LEU A 108 -58.18 -10.70 54.18
C LEU A 108 -59.54 -10.00 54.25
N GLU A 109 -60.24 -9.85 53.12
CA GLU A 109 -61.60 -9.30 53.09
C GLU A 109 -62.59 -10.21 53.84
N LEU A 110 -62.49 -11.53 53.69
CA LEU A 110 -63.29 -12.50 54.47
C LEU A 110 -63.00 -12.43 55.98
N ALA A 111 -61.77 -12.04 56.37
CA ALA A 111 -61.40 -11.83 57.76
C ALA A 111 -61.86 -10.47 58.32
N GLN A 112 -62.44 -9.59 57.50
CA GLN A 112 -62.75 -8.19 57.85
C GLN A 112 -61.52 -7.48 58.47
N TYR A 113 -60.35 -7.63 57.84
CA TYR A 113 -59.07 -7.19 58.41
C TYR A 113 -59.03 -5.70 58.81
N LYS A 114 -59.83 -4.83 58.19
CA LYS A 114 -59.94 -3.40 58.55
C LYS A 114 -60.61 -3.15 59.90
N GLU A 115 -61.47 -4.06 60.34
CA GLU A 115 -62.13 -4.03 61.65
C GLU A 115 -61.32 -4.80 62.70
N ALA A 116 -60.62 -5.86 62.26
CA ALA A 116 -59.82 -6.72 63.14
C ALA A 116 -58.43 -6.15 63.49
N MET A 117 -57.88 -5.24 62.67
CA MET A 117 -56.56 -4.62 62.88
C MET A 117 -56.69 -3.16 63.31
N ARG A 118 -55.63 -2.61 63.93
CA ARG A 118 -55.55 -1.16 64.12
C ARG A 118 -55.58 -0.46 62.76
N ARG A 119 -56.15 0.74 62.70
CA ARG A 119 -56.24 1.53 61.46
C ARG A 119 -54.87 1.78 60.80
N ILE A 120 -53.81 1.88 61.62
CA ILE A 120 -52.44 2.05 61.14
C ILE A 120 -51.97 0.77 60.45
N ASP A 121 -52.10 -0.39 61.11
CA ASP A 121 -51.65 -1.70 60.63
C ASP A 121 -52.38 -2.11 59.33
N SER A 122 -53.70 -1.89 59.26
CA SER A 122 -54.49 -2.15 58.05
C SER A 122 -54.10 -1.23 56.88
N SER A 123 -53.85 0.06 57.13
CA SER A 123 -53.39 0.98 56.08
C SER A 123 -51.97 0.68 55.60
N GLN A 124 -51.09 0.21 56.49
CA GLN A 124 -49.75 -0.25 56.14
C GLN A 124 -49.81 -1.54 55.32
N LEU A 125 -50.65 -2.50 55.72
CA LEU A 125 -50.86 -3.74 54.97
C LEU A 125 -51.36 -3.47 53.54
N ASP A 126 -52.31 -2.54 53.38
CA ASP A 126 -52.80 -2.11 52.06
C ASP A 126 -51.68 -1.52 51.19
N ALA A 127 -50.82 -0.68 51.78
CA ALA A 127 -49.69 -0.10 51.07
C ALA A 127 -48.67 -1.16 50.63
N LEU A 128 -48.37 -2.15 51.48
CA LEU A 128 -47.42 -3.23 51.19
C LEU A 128 -47.95 -4.19 50.12
N LEU A 129 -49.21 -4.60 50.22
CA LEU A 129 -49.85 -5.47 49.23
C LEU A 129 -50.01 -4.76 47.88
N THR A 130 -50.30 -3.46 47.89
CA THR A 130 -50.36 -2.65 46.65
C THR A 130 -48.98 -2.54 45.99
N ARG A 131 -47.91 -2.31 46.76
CA ARG A 131 -46.53 -2.26 46.24
C ARG A 131 -46.10 -3.59 45.64
N THR A 132 -46.39 -4.69 46.35
CA THR A 132 -46.13 -6.07 45.89
C THR A 132 -46.94 -6.38 44.62
N GLY A 133 -48.21 -5.95 44.57
CA GLY A 133 -49.08 -6.11 43.41
C GLY A 133 -48.63 -5.32 42.18
N ASN A 134 -48.11 -4.10 42.36
CA ASN A 134 -47.63 -3.27 41.24
C ASN A 134 -46.41 -3.87 40.52
N LEU A 135 -45.52 -4.55 41.27
CA LEU A 135 -44.39 -5.29 40.68
C LEU A 135 -44.84 -6.54 39.91
N LEU A 136 -46.00 -7.12 40.29
CA LEU A 136 -46.61 -8.29 39.68
C LEU A 136 -47.68 -7.96 38.61
N GLN A 137 -47.97 -6.68 38.32
CA GLN A 137 -49.09 -6.30 37.46
C GLN A 137 -48.74 -6.25 35.97
N ASP A 138 -49.53 -6.99 35.20
CA ASP A 138 -49.73 -6.90 33.76
C ASP A 138 -50.84 -5.88 33.46
N ARG A 139 -50.55 -4.79 32.73
CA ARG A 139 -51.59 -3.85 32.24
C ARG A 139 -51.95 -4.17 30.79
N PHE A 140 -52.84 -5.13 30.58
CA PHE A 140 -53.69 -5.13 29.40
C PHE A 140 -54.95 -4.30 29.71
N HIS A 141 -55.03 -3.11 29.09
CA HIS A 141 -56.24 -2.31 28.82
C HIS A 141 -57.16 -1.95 30.00
N ARG A 142 -56.96 -0.78 30.62
CA ARG A 142 -58.06 -0.04 31.26
C ARG A 142 -58.94 0.59 30.17
N ARG A 143 -60.08 -0.04 29.82
CA ARG A 143 -61.24 0.74 29.35
C ARG A 143 -61.84 1.42 30.58
N LYS A 144 -61.89 2.76 30.57
CA LYS A 144 -62.66 3.55 31.53
C LYS A 144 -64.12 3.09 31.46
N VAL A 145 -64.65 2.61 32.58
CA VAL A 145 -66.08 2.73 32.88
C VAL A 145 -66.14 3.45 34.22
N CYS A 146 -66.72 4.65 34.22
CA CYS A 146 -67.08 5.38 35.43
C CYS A 146 -68.01 4.52 36.29
N GLY A 147 -67.81 4.54 37.61
CA GLY A 147 -68.73 3.94 38.56
C GLY A 147 -68.07 3.72 39.91
N ASN A 148 -68.40 4.58 40.87
CA ASN A 148 -68.13 4.35 42.28
C ASN A 148 -68.72 3.00 42.73
N SER A 149 -68.08 2.41 43.75
CA SER A 149 -68.53 1.27 44.57
C SER A 149 -68.47 -0.13 43.95
N GLY A 150 -67.97 -1.08 44.75
CA GLY A 150 -68.12 -2.53 44.50
C GLY A 150 -66.87 -3.22 43.98
N ILE A 151 -66.10 -3.82 44.90
CA ILE A 151 -65.17 -4.90 44.56
C ILE A 151 -66.03 -6.08 44.06
N LEU A 152 -65.91 -6.34 42.75
CA LEU A 152 -66.15 -7.61 42.05
C LEU A 152 -67.58 -8.21 42.14
N ARG A 153 -68.36 -8.07 41.05
CA ARG A 153 -69.33 -9.09 40.65
C ARG A 153 -68.84 -9.83 39.40
N HIS A 154 -68.73 -11.14 39.57
CA HIS A 154 -68.91 -12.24 38.61
C HIS A 154 -67.97 -12.44 37.39
N THR A 155 -67.25 -13.57 37.48
CA THR A 155 -67.02 -14.62 36.46
C THR A 155 -66.38 -14.27 35.13
N GLU A 156 -65.08 -14.57 35.01
CA GLU A 156 -64.54 -15.61 34.11
C GLU A 156 -63.02 -15.74 34.36
N ILE A 157 -62.60 -16.82 35.01
CA ILE A 157 -61.17 -17.14 35.22
C ILE A 157 -60.83 -18.34 34.33
N ARG A 158 -60.21 -18.09 33.18
CA ARG A 158 -59.41 -19.11 32.49
C ARG A 158 -58.06 -19.21 33.21
N VAL A 159 -57.87 -20.29 33.96
CA VAL A 159 -56.59 -20.63 34.58
C VAL A 159 -55.71 -21.31 33.54
N SER A 160 -54.70 -20.60 33.03
CA SER A 160 -53.54 -21.22 32.40
C SER A 160 -52.51 -21.54 33.49
N LEU A 161 -52.29 -22.84 33.73
CA LEU A 161 -51.20 -23.36 34.57
C LEU A 161 -49.85 -22.91 34.00
N CYS A 162 -49.04 -22.18 34.78
CA CYS A 162 -47.65 -21.87 34.43
C CYS A 162 -46.71 -22.19 35.60
N HIS A 163 -45.69 -22.98 35.24
CA HIS A 163 -44.57 -23.40 36.07
C HIS A 163 -43.59 -22.24 36.37
N SER A 164 -42.84 -22.38 37.47
CA SER A 164 -41.64 -21.61 37.88
C SER A 164 -41.71 -20.07 37.92
N SER A 165 -42.19 -19.56 39.05
CA SER A 165 -42.42 -18.13 39.39
C SER A 165 -41.18 -17.21 39.39
N ASP A 166 -39.95 -17.72 39.49
CA ASP A 166 -38.73 -16.89 39.37
C ASP A 166 -38.49 -16.35 37.95
N THR A 167 -39.10 -16.96 36.93
CA THR A 167 -38.92 -16.56 35.53
C THR A 167 -39.90 -15.48 35.06
N TYR A 168 -40.98 -15.24 35.80
CA TYR A 168 -42.11 -14.42 35.36
C TYR A 168 -41.87 -12.92 35.56
N THR A 169 -41.49 -12.51 36.78
CA THR A 169 -41.10 -11.11 37.11
C THR A 169 -39.86 -10.65 36.32
N ARG A 170 -38.90 -11.56 36.07
CA ARG A 170 -37.69 -11.31 35.26
C ARG A 170 -37.99 -10.99 33.80
N LYS A 171 -39.01 -11.63 33.22
CA LYS A 171 -39.45 -11.39 31.83
C LYS A 171 -40.26 -10.10 31.71
N GLU A 172 -41.18 -9.84 32.64
CA GLU A 172 -42.07 -8.68 32.56
C GLU A 172 -41.36 -7.33 32.70
N PHE A 173 -40.37 -7.23 33.61
CA PHE A 173 -39.61 -5.99 33.79
C PHE A 173 -38.82 -5.61 32.52
N GLY A 174 -38.17 -6.60 31.90
CA GLY A 174 -37.48 -6.43 30.62
C GLY A 174 -38.43 -6.04 29.47
N ILE A 175 -39.63 -6.61 29.42
CA ILE A 175 -40.63 -6.28 28.40
C ILE A 175 -41.17 -4.85 28.57
N LYS A 176 -41.44 -4.41 29.81
CA LYS A 176 -41.91 -3.05 30.10
C LYS A 176 -40.87 -2.02 29.68
N PHE A 177 -39.61 -2.24 30.03
CA PHE A 177 -38.54 -1.31 29.69
C PHE A 177 -38.29 -1.27 28.18
N ALA A 178 -38.25 -2.42 27.51
CA ALA A 178 -38.14 -2.50 26.05
C ALA A 178 -39.27 -1.79 25.31
N ARG A 179 -40.47 -1.64 25.91
CA ARG A 179 -41.57 -0.86 25.33
C ARG A 179 -41.38 0.65 25.49
N VAL A 180 -40.76 1.10 26.58
CA VAL A 180 -40.56 2.54 26.85
C VAL A 180 -39.37 3.10 26.06
N THR A 181 -38.38 2.25 25.78
CA THR A 181 -37.20 2.62 24.97
C THR A 181 -37.32 2.21 23.50
N ASP A 182 -38.51 1.82 23.05
CA ASP A 182 -38.77 1.42 21.66
C ASP A 182 -38.74 2.63 20.73
N CYS A 183 -37.80 2.63 19.79
CA CYS A 183 -37.64 3.65 18.76
C CYS A 183 -38.20 3.22 17.39
N SER A 184 -39.08 2.21 17.38
CA SER A 184 -39.74 1.70 16.16
C SER A 184 -40.49 2.77 15.34
N PHE A 185 -40.83 3.92 15.93
CA PHE A 185 -41.42 5.06 15.22
C PHE A 185 -40.57 5.53 14.04
N LEU A 186 -39.25 5.33 14.08
CA LEU A 186 -38.33 5.66 12.97
C LEU A 186 -38.70 4.98 11.65
N LEU A 187 -39.43 3.84 11.70
CA LEU A 187 -39.95 3.18 10.50
C LEU A 187 -40.79 4.11 9.61
N PHE A 188 -41.54 5.01 10.25
CA PHE A 188 -42.42 5.97 9.57
C PHE A 188 -41.70 7.27 9.19
N HIS A 189 -40.41 7.40 9.55
CA HIS A 189 -39.60 8.60 9.34
C HIS A 189 -38.25 8.26 8.70
N ARG A 190 -38.30 7.56 7.57
CA ARG A 190 -37.09 7.10 6.85
C ARG A 190 -36.15 8.24 6.47
N ASP A 191 -36.70 9.41 6.13
CA ASP A 191 -35.91 10.60 5.83
C ASP A 191 -35.02 11.03 6.99
N LEU A 192 -35.45 10.85 8.25
CA LEU A 192 -34.61 11.16 9.41
C LEU A 192 -33.40 10.23 9.52
N ILE A 193 -33.54 8.97 9.11
CA ILE A 193 -32.44 8.01 9.08
C ILE A 193 -31.43 8.42 8.00
N ASN A 194 -31.91 8.78 6.81
CA ASN A 194 -31.04 9.26 5.72
C ASN A 194 -30.28 10.54 6.14
N ILE A 195 -30.99 11.54 6.68
CA ILE A 195 -30.38 12.80 7.15
C ILE A 195 -29.33 12.52 8.25
N TYR A 196 -29.54 11.52 9.10
CA TYR A 196 -28.55 11.16 10.13
C TYR A 196 -27.22 10.73 9.50
N TRP A 197 -27.28 9.83 8.52
CA TRP A 197 -26.09 9.32 7.83
C TRP A 197 -25.43 10.41 6.97
N ASP A 198 -26.22 11.19 6.22
CA ASP A 198 -25.73 12.27 5.36
C ASP A 198 -24.99 13.37 6.14
N THR A 199 -25.37 13.61 7.40
CA THR A 199 -24.77 14.65 8.25
C THR A 199 -23.72 14.11 9.22
N LEU A 200 -23.34 12.84 9.12
CA LEU A 200 -22.45 12.20 10.08
C LEU A 200 -21.03 12.78 10.03
N LEU A 201 -20.51 13.00 8.81
CA LEU A 201 -19.19 13.59 8.58
C LEU A 201 -19.10 15.08 8.95
N ASP A 202 -20.24 15.79 8.99
CA ASP A 202 -20.32 17.18 9.47
C ASP A 202 -20.34 17.25 11.01
N ARG A 203 -20.98 16.28 11.66
CA ARG A 203 -21.25 16.30 13.10
C ARG A 203 -20.15 15.64 13.95
N LEU A 204 -19.45 14.66 13.38
CA LEU A 204 -18.41 13.87 14.07
C LEU A 204 -18.86 13.35 15.46
N PRO A 205 -20.00 12.63 15.57
CA PRO A 205 -20.50 12.15 16.85
C PRO A 205 -19.59 11.07 17.45
N SER A 206 -19.69 10.84 18.76
CA SER A 206 -18.95 9.76 19.40
C SER A 206 -19.42 8.38 18.92
N ARG A 207 -18.53 7.38 19.03
CA ARG A 207 -18.83 5.99 18.67
C ARG A 207 -20.09 5.45 19.35
N GLN A 208 -20.28 5.80 20.63
CA GLN A 208 -21.44 5.40 21.41
C GLN A 208 -22.74 5.99 20.86
N SER A 209 -22.74 7.26 20.45
CA SER A 209 -23.91 7.88 19.80
C SER A 209 -24.31 7.14 18.52
N ILE A 210 -23.33 6.74 17.70
CA ILE A 210 -23.56 5.95 16.49
C ILE A 210 -24.16 4.58 16.84
N THR A 211 -23.61 3.89 17.84
CA THR A 211 -24.15 2.61 18.34
C THR A 211 -25.58 2.76 18.83
N HIS A 212 -25.88 3.80 19.61
CA HIS A 212 -27.21 4.06 20.11
C HIS A 212 -28.21 4.35 18.98
N PHE A 213 -27.79 5.09 17.96
CA PHE A 213 -28.65 5.36 16.81
C PHE A 213 -28.91 4.10 15.96
N THR A 214 -27.89 3.27 15.71
CA THR A 214 -28.05 1.97 15.02
C THR A 214 -28.92 0.99 15.79
N MET A 215 -28.89 1.01 17.13
CA MET A 215 -29.85 0.28 17.97
C MET A 215 -31.29 0.79 17.79
N ALA A 216 -31.50 2.10 17.66
CA ALA A 216 -32.82 2.66 17.39
C ALA A 216 -33.35 2.25 15.99
N VAL A 217 -32.48 2.24 14.98
CA VAL A 217 -32.82 1.72 13.65
C VAL A 217 -33.15 0.22 13.73
N SER A 218 -32.41 -0.55 14.54
CA SER A 218 -32.65 -1.98 14.75
C SER A 218 -34.04 -2.27 15.34
N ASP A 219 -34.57 -1.41 16.21
CA ASP A 219 -35.96 -1.54 16.69
C ASP A 219 -36.98 -1.41 15.56
N SER A 220 -36.75 -0.48 14.61
CA SER A 220 -37.63 -0.28 13.46
C SER A 220 -37.66 -1.52 12.55
N ILE A 221 -36.50 -2.17 12.36
CA ILE A 221 -36.38 -3.44 11.62
C ILE A 221 -37.13 -4.55 12.37
N ARG A 222 -36.96 -4.65 13.70
CA ARG A 222 -37.66 -5.63 14.54
C ARG A 222 -39.18 -5.40 14.57
N TYR A 223 -39.63 -4.16 14.46
CA TYR A 223 -41.05 -3.85 14.35
C TYR A 223 -41.62 -4.31 13.00
N ALA A 224 -40.89 -4.08 11.91
CA ALA A 224 -41.26 -4.58 10.58
C ALA A 224 -41.37 -6.12 10.53
N GLU A 225 -40.51 -6.84 11.27
CA GLU A 225 -40.56 -8.30 11.42
C GLU A 225 -41.91 -8.81 11.99
N LYS A 226 -42.55 -8.04 12.87
CA LYS A 226 -43.84 -8.42 13.49
C LYS A 226 -45.03 -8.29 12.54
N CYS A 227 -44.88 -7.63 11.39
CA CYS A 227 -45.99 -7.38 10.45
C CYS A 227 -46.43 -8.61 9.63
N ARG A 228 -45.85 -9.80 9.83
CA ARG A 228 -46.27 -11.10 9.25
C ARG A 228 -46.45 -11.14 7.72
N ARG A 229 -45.83 -10.22 6.99
CA ARG A 229 -45.75 -10.26 5.51
C ARG A 229 -44.38 -10.76 5.09
N ALA A 230 -44.35 -11.79 4.24
CA ALA A 230 -43.10 -12.33 3.72
C ALA A 230 -42.30 -11.25 2.97
N ASN A 231 -40.97 -11.27 3.11
CA ASN A 231 -39.98 -10.46 2.37
C ASN A 231 -39.93 -8.94 2.65
N GLN A 232 -40.87 -8.35 3.41
CA GLN A 232 -40.81 -6.91 3.76
C GLN A 232 -39.65 -6.56 4.70
N MET A 233 -39.22 -7.51 5.53
CA MET A 233 -38.13 -7.31 6.49
C MET A 233 -36.77 -7.22 5.78
N GLU A 234 -36.49 -8.11 4.84
CA GLU A 234 -35.25 -8.11 4.06
C GLU A 234 -35.15 -6.83 3.23
N TYR A 235 -36.22 -6.45 2.53
CA TYR A 235 -36.24 -5.21 1.76
C TYR A 235 -35.97 -3.97 2.62
N TYR A 236 -36.61 -3.86 3.78
CA TYR A 236 -36.39 -2.72 4.67
C TYR A 236 -34.99 -2.74 5.30
N ARG A 237 -34.47 -3.91 5.65
CA ARG A 237 -33.10 -4.05 6.14
C ARG A 237 -32.10 -3.61 5.07
N ASP A 238 -32.27 -4.07 3.84
CA ASP A 238 -31.40 -3.71 2.71
C ASP A 238 -31.48 -2.21 2.41
N GLU A 239 -32.67 -1.62 2.48
CA GLU A 239 -32.86 -0.17 2.38
C GLU A 239 -32.07 0.59 3.47
N MET A 240 -32.10 0.12 4.72
CA MET A 240 -31.33 0.73 5.81
C MET A 240 -29.82 0.55 5.61
N VAL A 241 -29.37 -0.62 5.14
CA VAL A 241 -27.95 -0.87 4.82
C VAL A 241 -27.48 0.05 3.69
N GLU A 242 -28.30 0.23 2.65
CA GLU A 242 -28.01 1.16 1.55
C GLU A 242 -28.01 2.62 2.01
N ALA A 243 -28.85 3.00 2.97
CA ALA A 243 -28.80 4.33 3.58
C ALA A 243 -27.46 4.59 4.30
N VAL A 244 -26.92 3.60 5.04
CA VAL A 244 -25.59 3.70 5.67
C VAL A 244 -24.49 3.80 4.60
N LYS A 245 -24.55 2.95 3.56
CA LYS A 245 -23.54 2.97 2.49
C LYS A 245 -23.52 4.32 1.75
N ARG A 246 -24.68 4.79 1.28
CA ARG A 246 -24.81 6.02 0.48
C ARG A 246 -24.57 7.28 1.30
N GLY A 247 -25.16 7.38 2.48
CA GLY A 247 -25.06 8.58 3.30
C GLY A 247 -23.72 8.72 4.02
N PHE A 248 -23.04 7.61 4.33
CA PHE A 248 -21.82 7.65 5.14
C PHE A 248 -20.62 6.95 4.51
N LEU A 249 -20.70 5.65 4.16
CA LEU A 249 -19.49 4.90 3.77
C LEU A 249 -18.87 5.35 2.44
N PHE A 250 -19.69 5.67 1.43
CA PHE A 250 -19.18 6.20 0.17
C PHE A 250 -18.51 7.58 0.35
N PRO A 251 -19.15 8.57 1.01
CA PRO A 251 -18.50 9.82 1.37
C PRO A 251 -17.22 9.65 2.20
N LEU A 252 -17.21 8.74 3.19
CA LEU A 252 -16.04 8.44 4.01
C LEU A 252 -14.88 7.91 3.15
N CYS A 253 -15.17 6.98 2.23
CA CYS A 253 -14.17 6.43 1.33
C CYS A 253 -13.56 7.52 0.43
N ALA A 254 -14.37 8.46 -0.08
CA ALA A 254 -13.90 9.56 -0.90
C ALA A 254 -12.98 10.53 -0.13
N GLU A 255 -13.33 10.85 1.12
CA GLU A 255 -12.49 11.70 1.99
C GLU A 255 -11.15 11.03 2.32
N ILE A 256 -11.16 9.72 2.60
CA ILE A 256 -9.92 8.94 2.84
C ILE A 256 -9.07 8.87 1.59
N GLU A 257 -9.65 8.58 0.43
CA GLU A 257 -8.94 8.57 -0.86
C GLU A 257 -8.28 9.93 -1.14
N ASN A 258 -9.02 11.02 -0.92
CA ASN A 258 -8.51 12.38 -1.12
C ASN A 258 -7.34 12.69 -0.18
N ASP A 259 -7.46 12.38 1.11
CA ASP A 259 -6.37 12.54 2.08
C ASP A 259 -5.13 11.73 1.68
N LEU A 260 -5.29 10.48 1.27
CA LEU A 260 -4.17 9.65 0.79
C LEU A 260 -3.51 10.24 -0.47
N ARG A 261 -4.31 10.79 -1.39
CA ARG A 261 -3.80 11.42 -2.62
C ARG A 261 -3.06 12.73 -2.31
N VAL A 262 -3.53 13.53 -1.35
CA VAL A 262 -2.80 14.72 -0.90
C VAL A 262 -1.47 14.32 -0.24
N LEU A 263 -1.47 13.29 0.60
CA LEU A 263 -0.26 12.76 1.24
C LEU A 263 0.78 12.25 0.25
N SER A 264 0.37 11.53 -0.80
CA SER A 264 1.30 10.96 -1.78
C SER A 264 2.09 12.07 -2.51
N HIS A 265 1.49 13.25 -2.67
CA HIS A 265 2.03 14.41 -3.36
C HIS A 265 2.68 15.48 -2.44
N GLN A 266 2.88 15.22 -1.15
CA GLN A 266 3.50 16.18 -0.20
C GLN A 266 4.92 16.68 -0.56
N HIS A 267 5.59 16.05 -1.52
CA HIS A 267 6.87 16.51 -2.07
C HIS A 267 6.72 17.69 -3.04
N LEU A 268 5.51 17.93 -3.55
CA LEU A 268 5.08 19.16 -4.19
C LEU A 268 4.56 20.07 -3.07
N VAL A 269 4.80 21.39 -3.14
CA VAL A 269 4.40 22.36 -2.11
C VAL A 269 2.87 22.32 -1.92
N VAL A 270 2.40 21.52 -0.95
CA VAL A 270 0.99 21.46 -0.58
C VAL A 270 0.68 22.62 0.35
N ASP A 271 -0.29 23.44 -0.04
CA ASP A 271 -0.78 24.58 0.74
C ASP A 271 -1.38 24.07 2.07
N GLU A 272 -1.15 24.75 3.20
CA GLU A 272 -1.62 24.28 4.52
C GLU A 272 -3.14 24.10 4.59
N ARG A 273 -3.87 24.72 3.66
CA ARG A 273 -5.32 24.69 3.49
C ARG A 273 -5.86 23.33 3.01
N ASP A 274 -5.02 22.48 2.43
CA ASP A 274 -5.42 21.18 1.88
C ASP A 274 -5.28 20.02 2.89
N LYS A 275 -4.79 20.29 4.11
CA LYS A 275 -4.69 19.27 5.16
C LYS A 275 -6.07 19.02 5.78
N SER A 276 -6.45 17.74 5.88
CA SER A 276 -7.65 17.33 6.62
C SER A 276 -7.58 17.86 8.06
N PRO A 277 -8.61 18.56 8.57
CA PRO A 277 -8.66 18.96 9.98
C PRO A 277 -8.41 17.78 10.91
N GLN A 278 -7.59 17.96 11.94
CA GLN A 278 -7.19 16.87 12.86
C GLN A 278 -8.41 16.15 13.47
N GLU A 279 -9.48 16.89 13.76
CA GLU A 279 -10.74 16.35 14.31
C GLU A 279 -11.39 15.32 13.38
N LYS A 280 -11.35 15.54 12.05
CA LYS A 280 -11.87 14.58 11.07
C LYS A 280 -11.00 13.34 10.99
N LEU A 281 -9.68 13.50 11.05
CA LEU A 281 -8.75 12.39 11.04
C LEU A 281 -8.95 11.47 12.26
N ASP A 282 -9.07 12.05 13.44
CA ASP A 282 -9.30 11.31 14.68
C ASP A 282 -10.64 10.55 14.63
N PHE A 283 -11.67 11.18 14.05
CA PHE A 283 -12.95 10.51 13.79
C PHE A 283 -12.82 9.34 12.80
N TYR A 284 -12.10 9.49 11.69
CA TYR A 284 -11.88 8.40 10.72
C TYR A 284 -11.13 7.23 11.37
N LYS A 285 -10.08 7.51 12.15
CA LYS A 285 -9.34 6.49 12.90
C LYS A 285 -10.21 5.75 13.91
N MET A 286 -11.07 6.47 14.65
CA MET A 286 -12.03 5.88 15.59
C MET A 286 -12.99 4.91 14.88
N ILE A 287 -13.47 5.26 13.69
CA ILE A 287 -14.33 4.38 12.89
C ILE A 287 -13.56 3.15 12.40
N MET A 288 -12.31 3.30 11.98
CA MET A 288 -11.50 2.16 11.52
C MET A 288 -11.08 1.21 12.66
N SER A 289 -10.88 1.72 13.88
CA SER A 289 -10.57 0.87 15.05
C SER A 289 -11.76 0.04 15.54
N GLU A 290 -12.99 0.55 15.38
CA GLU A 290 -14.23 -0.16 15.77
C GLU A 290 -15.26 -0.17 14.62
N PRO A 291 -14.98 -0.91 13.53
CA PRO A 291 -15.64 -0.71 12.24
C PRO A 291 -17.05 -1.31 12.12
N GLU A 292 -17.53 -2.02 13.15
CA GLU A 292 -18.79 -2.76 13.08
C GLU A 292 -20.03 -1.89 13.32
N PHE A 293 -20.84 -1.69 12.28
CA PHE A 293 -22.18 -1.11 12.41
C PHE A 293 -23.21 -2.25 12.49
N ARG A 294 -23.81 -2.42 13.66
CA ARG A 294 -24.75 -3.51 13.94
C ARG A 294 -26.18 -3.05 13.71
N LEU A 295 -26.84 -3.66 12.74
CA LEU A 295 -28.28 -3.58 12.51
C LEU A 295 -28.92 -4.92 12.89
N HIS A 296 -30.23 -4.94 13.14
CA HIS A 296 -30.92 -6.17 13.56
C HIS A 296 -30.71 -7.31 12.56
N GLY A 297 -29.87 -8.29 12.93
CA GLY A 297 -29.50 -9.46 12.13
C GLY A 297 -28.55 -9.19 10.96
N PHE A 298 -27.82 -8.06 10.95
CA PHE A 298 -26.80 -7.74 9.95
C PHE A 298 -25.67 -6.90 10.56
N VAL A 299 -24.41 -7.22 10.24
CA VAL A 299 -23.24 -6.48 10.68
C VAL A 299 -22.51 -5.95 9.45
N LEU A 300 -22.32 -4.63 9.39
CA LEU A 300 -21.60 -3.96 8.32
C LEU A 300 -20.22 -3.55 8.84
N ASN A 301 -19.16 -4.02 8.19
CA ASN A 301 -17.79 -3.62 8.51
C ASN A 301 -17.35 -2.45 7.62
N ALA A 302 -17.13 -1.28 8.22
CA ALA A 302 -16.71 -0.08 7.50
C ALA A 302 -15.27 -0.19 6.96
N ALA A 303 -14.36 -0.83 7.72
CA ALA A 303 -12.98 -1.01 7.29
C ALA A 303 -12.93 -1.91 6.04
N ASP A 304 -13.61 -3.06 6.06
CA ASP A 304 -13.67 -3.97 4.90
C ASP A 304 -14.27 -3.29 3.67
N PHE A 305 -15.33 -2.50 3.87
CA PHE A 305 -15.98 -1.76 2.79
C PHE A 305 -15.03 -0.72 2.16
N VAL A 306 -14.34 0.07 2.98
CA VAL A 306 -13.39 1.07 2.50
C VAL A 306 -12.20 0.40 1.82
N THR A 307 -11.64 -0.67 2.41
CA THR A 307 -10.56 -1.47 1.82
C THR A 307 -10.94 -1.98 0.44
N CYS A 308 -12.07 -2.69 0.31
CA CYS A 308 -12.52 -3.25 -0.97
C CYS A 308 -12.76 -2.15 -2.02
N LYS A 309 -13.33 -1.01 -1.60
CA LYS A 309 -13.62 0.10 -2.50
C LYS A 309 -12.34 0.79 -2.98
N LEU A 310 -11.38 1.04 -2.09
CA LEU A 310 -10.09 1.63 -2.44
C LEU A 310 -9.28 0.71 -3.35
N GLN A 311 -9.20 -0.59 -3.04
CA GLN A 311 -8.55 -1.59 -3.90
C GLN A 311 -9.12 -1.58 -5.31
N LYS A 312 -10.45 -1.62 -5.44
CA LYS A 312 -11.10 -1.58 -6.75
C LYS A 312 -10.77 -0.28 -7.50
N THR A 313 -10.83 0.86 -6.83
CA THR A 313 -10.51 2.16 -7.44
C THR A 313 -9.04 2.22 -7.89
N PHE A 314 -8.10 1.77 -7.06
CA PHE A 314 -6.66 1.79 -7.39
C PHE A 314 -6.34 0.85 -8.54
N TYR A 315 -6.92 -0.35 -8.55
CA TYR A 315 -6.80 -1.29 -9.66
C TYR A 315 -7.35 -0.71 -10.96
N ASP A 316 -8.59 -0.21 -10.96
CA ASP A 316 -9.25 0.35 -12.14
C ASP A 316 -8.45 1.55 -12.71
N LEU A 317 -7.93 2.43 -11.84
CA LEU A 317 -7.11 3.58 -12.26
C LEU A 317 -5.73 3.17 -12.77
N THR A 318 -5.09 2.17 -12.15
CA THR A 318 -3.79 1.65 -12.60
C THR A 318 -3.93 0.92 -13.94
N ALA A 319 -5.06 0.23 -14.17
CA ALA A 319 -5.37 -0.42 -15.44
C ALA A 319 -5.57 0.59 -16.58
N VAL A 320 -6.10 1.78 -16.28
CA VAL A 320 -6.24 2.89 -17.26
C VAL A 320 -4.90 3.59 -17.52
N ASN A 321 -4.10 3.83 -16.49
CA ASN A 321 -2.77 4.46 -16.62
C ASN A 321 -1.72 3.75 -15.76
N LEU A 322 -0.93 2.89 -16.40
CA LEU A 322 0.12 2.09 -15.74
C LEU A 322 1.23 2.95 -15.11
N HIS A 323 1.46 4.17 -15.59
CA HIS A 323 2.51 5.05 -15.04
C HIS A 323 2.22 5.49 -13.59
N ASP A 324 0.93 5.57 -13.21
CA ASP A 324 0.52 6.03 -11.88
C ASP A 324 0.58 4.91 -10.82
N ARG A 325 0.98 3.69 -11.22
CA ARG A 325 1.08 2.53 -10.32
C ARG A 325 1.88 2.83 -9.05
N HIS A 326 3.03 3.48 -9.20
CA HIS A 326 3.88 3.81 -8.05
C HIS A 326 3.18 4.80 -7.09
N ALA A 327 2.34 5.70 -7.61
CA ALA A 327 1.56 6.60 -6.78
C ALA A 327 0.50 5.82 -5.99
N TYR A 328 -0.21 4.89 -6.61
CA TYR A 328 -1.23 4.08 -5.94
C TYR A 328 -0.65 3.07 -4.94
N SER A 329 0.50 2.44 -5.24
CA SER A 329 1.21 1.58 -4.28
C SER A 329 1.68 2.39 -3.05
N LYS A 330 2.17 3.63 -3.27
CA LYS A 330 2.49 4.54 -2.16
C LYS A 330 1.24 4.92 -1.34
N MET A 331 0.11 5.19 -1.98
CA MET A 331 -1.17 5.43 -1.29
C MET A 331 -1.63 4.22 -0.48
N ALA A 332 -1.38 2.99 -0.97
CA ALA A 332 -1.70 1.77 -0.25
C ALA A 332 -0.89 1.62 1.04
N ILE A 333 0.42 1.90 0.99
CA ILE A 333 1.31 1.94 2.17
C ILE A 333 0.83 3.00 3.17
N LEU A 334 0.47 4.19 2.68
CA LEU A 334 -0.04 5.27 3.53
C LEU A 334 -1.36 4.92 4.21
N ALA A 335 -2.25 4.19 3.54
CA ALA A 335 -3.51 3.73 4.13
C ALA A 335 -3.28 2.77 5.30
N LYS A 336 -2.32 1.85 5.16
CA LYS A 336 -1.91 0.94 6.23
C LYS A 336 -1.33 1.70 7.42
N GLN A 337 -0.42 2.64 7.17
CA GLN A 337 0.24 3.41 8.23
C GLN A 337 -0.71 4.38 8.95
N ARG A 338 -1.60 5.05 8.23
CA ARG A 338 -2.44 6.12 8.80
C ARG A 338 -3.79 5.63 9.32
N TYR A 339 -4.39 4.63 8.67
CA TYR A 339 -5.74 4.14 8.97
C TYR A 339 -5.79 2.67 9.39
N GLY A 340 -4.68 1.92 9.31
CA GLY A 340 -4.65 0.49 9.60
C GLY A 340 -5.32 -0.38 8.52
N LEU A 341 -5.55 0.17 7.32
CA LEU A 341 -6.20 -0.54 6.22
C LEU A 341 -5.16 -1.34 5.43
N ASP A 342 -5.30 -2.66 5.42
CA ASP A 342 -4.40 -3.53 4.67
C ASP A 342 -4.93 -3.71 3.23
N LEU A 343 -4.30 -2.99 2.31
CA LEU A 343 -4.62 -3.05 0.89
C LEU A 343 -3.65 -4.04 0.21
N VAL A 344 -4.17 -4.87 -0.69
CA VAL A 344 -3.31 -5.73 -1.52
C VAL A 344 -2.45 -4.84 -2.40
N ASP A 345 -1.16 -5.16 -2.52
CA ASP A 345 -0.27 -4.44 -3.44
C ASP A 345 -0.75 -4.72 -4.87
N ASP A 346 -1.21 -3.67 -5.57
CA ASP A 346 -1.64 -3.70 -6.98
C ASP A 346 -0.42 -3.86 -7.91
N SER A 347 0.44 -4.82 -7.61
CA SER A 347 1.41 -5.34 -8.55
C SER A 347 0.68 -6.14 -9.62
N LEU A 348 -0.14 -5.43 -10.42
CA LEU A 348 -0.50 -5.84 -11.77
C LEU A 348 0.78 -6.42 -12.40
N PRO A 349 0.70 -7.62 -13.02
CA PRO A 349 1.84 -8.22 -13.69
C PRO A 349 2.52 -7.13 -14.51
N ASN A 350 3.85 -6.98 -14.36
CA ASN A 350 4.65 -5.92 -14.99
C ASN A 350 4.72 -6.11 -16.52
N CYS A 351 3.58 -6.30 -17.17
CA CYS A 351 3.45 -6.24 -18.60
C CYS A 351 3.60 -4.76 -18.99
N THR A 352 4.85 -4.38 -19.20
CA THR A 352 5.28 -3.15 -19.85
C THR A 352 4.70 -3.10 -21.27
N VAL A 353 3.43 -2.73 -21.42
CA VAL A 353 2.74 -2.67 -22.73
C VAL A 353 2.71 -1.26 -23.33
N GLY A 354 3.35 -0.27 -22.71
CA GLY A 354 3.41 1.09 -23.25
C GLY A 354 4.84 1.54 -23.56
N GLN A 355 5.36 1.24 -24.75
CA GLN A 355 6.58 1.84 -25.35
C GLN A 355 7.97 1.40 -24.87
N SER A 356 8.14 0.62 -23.80
CA SER A 356 9.46 0.15 -23.36
C SER A 356 9.95 -1.07 -24.17
N LEU A 357 11.27 -1.14 -24.41
CA LEU A 357 11.92 -2.25 -25.10
C LEU A 357 11.72 -3.56 -24.32
N ASP A 358 11.20 -4.58 -25.00
CA ASP A 358 11.13 -5.93 -24.47
C ASP A 358 12.53 -6.53 -24.40
N VAL A 359 13.00 -6.80 -23.18
CA VAL A 359 14.35 -7.28 -22.91
C VAL A 359 14.58 -8.67 -23.50
N VAL A 360 13.55 -9.52 -23.58
CA VAL A 360 13.68 -10.83 -24.23
C VAL A 360 13.97 -10.67 -25.72
N LYS A 361 13.31 -9.71 -26.38
CA LYS A 361 13.62 -9.37 -27.79
C LYS A 361 15.02 -8.78 -27.94
N VAL A 362 15.45 -7.94 -27.01
CA VAL A 362 16.81 -7.39 -26.99
C VAL A 362 17.84 -8.51 -26.89
N ILE A 363 17.60 -9.52 -26.05
CA ILE A 363 18.49 -10.67 -25.90
C ILE A 363 18.59 -11.48 -27.20
N CYS A 364 17.46 -11.75 -27.87
CA CYS A 364 17.45 -12.48 -29.13
C CYS A 364 18.22 -11.76 -30.25
N SER A 365 18.23 -10.43 -30.25
CA SER A 365 18.89 -9.58 -31.25
C SER A 365 19.98 -8.70 -30.63
N LEU A 366 20.78 -9.26 -29.71
CA LEU A 366 21.79 -8.48 -28.99
C LEU A 366 22.82 -7.83 -29.92
N GLY A 367 23.16 -8.47 -31.05
CA GLY A 367 24.09 -7.94 -32.04
C GLY A 367 23.62 -6.63 -32.69
N ASP A 368 22.33 -6.54 -33.02
CA ASP A 368 21.72 -5.32 -33.56
C ASP A 368 21.62 -4.27 -32.45
N PHE A 369 21.21 -4.68 -31.25
CA PHE A 369 21.09 -3.79 -30.09
C PHE A 369 22.40 -3.06 -29.75
N VAL A 370 23.54 -3.77 -29.67
CA VAL A 370 24.84 -3.11 -29.38
C VAL A 370 25.32 -2.19 -30.49
N THR A 371 24.76 -2.35 -31.70
CA THR A 371 25.06 -1.51 -32.86
C THR A 371 24.19 -0.27 -32.88
N ASP A 372 22.90 -0.41 -32.56
CA ASP A 372 21.90 0.65 -32.67
C ASP A 372 21.75 1.50 -31.41
N PHE A 373 22.26 1.05 -30.27
CA PHE A 373 22.19 1.76 -28.99
C PHE A 373 23.57 2.21 -28.50
N ASN A 374 23.60 3.30 -27.74
CA ASN A 374 24.75 3.76 -26.97
C ASN A 374 24.53 3.51 -25.49
N TYR A 375 25.54 2.96 -24.83
CA TYR A 375 25.55 2.81 -23.38
C TYR A 375 26.09 4.08 -22.69
N CYS A 376 25.41 4.50 -21.62
CA CYS A 376 25.92 5.48 -20.68
C CYS A 376 26.24 4.80 -19.34
N LEU A 377 27.52 4.87 -18.96
CA LEU A 377 28.06 4.19 -17.77
C LEU A 377 27.47 4.74 -16.47
N ASN A 378 27.31 6.05 -16.39
CA ASN A 378 26.92 6.75 -15.16
C ASN A 378 25.46 6.50 -14.77
N GLN A 379 24.57 6.52 -15.77
CA GLN A 379 23.12 6.31 -15.55
C GLN A 379 22.69 4.86 -15.79
N GLN A 380 23.59 4.00 -16.24
CA GLN A 380 23.30 2.61 -16.65
C GLN A 380 22.15 2.50 -17.65
N VAL A 381 22.10 3.43 -18.60
CA VAL A 381 21.02 3.57 -19.57
C VAL A 381 21.52 3.37 -20.98
N PHE A 382 20.68 2.73 -21.80
CA PHE A 382 20.89 2.59 -23.23
C PHE A 382 19.97 3.52 -24.00
N ILE A 383 20.53 4.20 -24.98
CA ILE A 383 19.82 5.21 -25.78
C ILE A 383 19.99 4.88 -27.25
N GLU A 384 18.87 4.83 -27.97
CA GLU A 384 18.85 4.57 -29.42
C GLU A 384 19.59 5.67 -30.19
N LYS A 385 20.44 5.27 -31.14
CA LYS A 385 21.24 6.17 -31.99
C LYS A 385 20.41 6.85 -33.06
N LEU A 386 19.46 6.12 -33.63
CA LEU A 386 18.68 6.53 -34.79
C LEU A 386 17.23 6.12 -34.57
N SER A 387 16.31 7.09 -34.65
CA SER A 387 14.88 6.81 -34.59
C SER A 387 14.18 7.42 -35.81
N PRO A 388 13.23 6.67 -36.43
CA PRO A 388 12.31 7.25 -37.41
C PRO A 388 11.32 8.23 -36.76
N ASN A 389 11.12 8.12 -35.44
CA ASN A 389 10.21 8.95 -34.67
C ASN A 389 10.93 10.18 -34.09
N ARG A 390 10.16 11.15 -33.58
CA ARG A 390 10.71 12.31 -32.86
C ARG A 390 11.23 11.98 -31.46
N SER A 391 11.04 10.74 -31.00
CA SER A 391 11.51 10.22 -29.71
C SER A 391 12.51 9.08 -29.93
N LEU A 392 13.52 9.03 -29.07
CA LEU A 392 14.48 7.92 -29.00
C LEU A 392 13.97 6.89 -28.00
N ARG A 393 14.15 5.60 -28.30
CA ARG A 393 13.89 4.54 -27.32
C ARG A 393 15.01 4.48 -26.29
N VAL A 394 14.63 4.16 -25.06
CA VAL A 394 15.53 4.10 -23.90
C VAL A 394 15.31 2.78 -23.16
N LEU A 395 16.41 2.11 -22.79
CA LEU A 395 16.38 0.91 -21.96
C LEU A 395 17.18 1.16 -20.66
N THR A 396 16.50 1.02 -19.52
CA THR A 396 17.05 1.21 -18.18
C THR A 396 17.17 -0.12 -17.44
N SER A 397 17.90 -0.13 -16.32
CA SER A 397 17.93 -1.28 -15.41
C SER A 397 16.54 -1.62 -14.81
N GLU A 398 15.64 -0.64 -14.70
CA GLU A 398 14.26 -0.88 -14.24
C GLU A 398 13.46 -1.72 -15.25
N HIS A 399 13.54 -1.40 -16.55
CA HIS A 399 12.91 -2.23 -17.59
C HIS A 399 13.44 -3.67 -17.59
N MET A 400 14.74 -3.84 -17.30
CA MET A 400 15.35 -5.15 -17.12
C MET A 400 14.85 -5.87 -15.86
N ALA A 401 14.68 -5.15 -14.76
CA ALA A 401 14.14 -5.71 -13.53
C ALA A 401 12.68 -6.15 -13.71
N ASP A 402 11.86 -5.35 -14.39
CA ASP A 402 10.49 -5.69 -14.74
C ASP A 402 10.41 -7.00 -15.56
N SER A 403 11.26 -7.12 -16.58
CA SER A 403 11.36 -8.33 -17.40
C SER A 403 11.78 -9.54 -16.57
N MET A 404 12.72 -9.39 -15.62
CA MET A 404 13.13 -10.47 -14.73
C MET A 404 12.04 -10.86 -13.73
N ARG A 405 11.22 -9.90 -13.28
CA ARG A 405 10.05 -10.21 -12.42
C ARG A 405 9.00 -11.01 -13.17
N THR A 406 8.83 -10.79 -14.48
CA THR A 406 7.87 -11.54 -15.30
C THR A 406 8.42 -12.90 -15.77
N HIS A 407 9.67 -12.96 -16.22
CA HIS A 407 10.26 -14.15 -16.87
C HIS A 407 11.20 -14.96 -15.97
N GLY A 408 11.46 -14.49 -14.74
CA GLY A 408 12.38 -15.09 -13.79
C GLY A 408 13.83 -14.64 -13.95
N LEU A 409 14.64 -14.90 -12.91
CA LEU A 409 16.07 -14.56 -12.88
C LEU A 409 16.91 -15.35 -13.90
N GLY A 410 16.40 -16.46 -14.44
CA GLY A 410 17.07 -17.27 -15.45
C GLY A 410 17.42 -16.50 -16.73
N VAL A 411 16.68 -15.44 -17.04
CA VAL A 411 16.95 -14.52 -18.16
C VAL A 411 18.36 -13.94 -18.08
N LEU A 412 18.88 -13.69 -16.87
CA LEU A 412 20.24 -13.18 -16.67
C LEU A 412 21.31 -14.15 -17.19
N ASN A 413 21.19 -15.43 -16.86
CA ASN A 413 22.16 -16.45 -17.28
C ASN A 413 22.19 -16.58 -18.82
N THR A 414 21.02 -16.57 -19.44
CA THR A 414 20.88 -16.60 -20.91
C THR A 414 21.51 -15.36 -21.55
N SER A 415 21.28 -14.17 -20.98
CA SER A 415 21.88 -12.91 -21.44
C SER A 415 23.40 -12.92 -21.37
N VAL A 416 23.98 -13.45 -20.28
CA VAL A 416 25.43 -13.54 -20.12
C VAL A 416 26.03 -14.51 -21.14
N ASN A 417 25.39 -15.65 -21.39
CA ASN A 417 25.84 -16.61 -22.40
C ASN A 417 25.81 -16.03 -23.83
N ILE A 418 24.72 -15.34 -24.19
CA ILE A 418 24.62 -14.68 -25.51
C ILE A 418 25.65 -13.56 -25.63
N THR A 419 25.90 -12.80 -24.55
CA THR A 419 26.96 -11.80 -24.51
C THR A 419 28.34 -12.42 -24.69
N TYR A 420 28.63 -13.54 -24.04
CA TYR A 420 29.88 -14.29 -24.23
C TYR A 420 30.08 -14.70 -25.69
N GLN A 421 29.05 -15.25 -26.34
CA GLN A 421 29.10 -15.64 -27.75
C GLN A 421 29.36 -14.44 -28.66
N LEU A 422 28.68 -13.32 -28.41
CA LEU A 422 28.90 -12.07 -29.13
C LEU A 422 30.32 -11.56 -28.95
N LEU A 423 30.82 -11.50 -27.71
CA LEU A 423 32.20 -11.07 -27.41
C LEU A 423 33.22 -11.98 -28.09
N ARG A 424 33.00 -13.30 -28.12
CA ARG A 424 33.87 -14.24 -28.84
C ARG A 424 33.95 -13.92 -30.34
N SER A 425 32.80 -13.63 -30.96
CA SER A 425 32.75 -13.20 -32.36
C SER A 425 33.49 -11.87 -32.58
N LYS A 426 33.27 -10.88 -31.71
CA LYS A 426 33.92 -9.55 -31.81
C LYS A 426 35.43 -9.63 -31.54
N PHE A 427 35.88 -10.48 -30.62
CA PHE A 427 37.29 -10.74 -30.39
C PHE A 427 37.97 -11.43 -31.57
N ALA A 428 37.27 -12.27 -32.34
CA ALA A 428 37.82 -12.83 -33.57
C ALA A 428 38.13 -11.73 -34.60
N VAL A 429 37.22 -10.75 -34.74
CA VAL A 429 37.43 -9.56 -35.57
C VAL A 429 38.55 -8.68 -35.02
N PHE A 430 38.61 -8.48 -33.70
CA PHE A 430 39.68 -7.75 -33.01
C PHE A 430 41.06 -8.36 -33.28
N ASN A 431 41.16 -9.69 -33.19
CA ASN A 431 42.38 -10.43 -33.46
C ASN A 431 42.79 -10.34 -34.94
N GLN A 432 41.83 -10.41 -35.87
CA GLN A 432 42.11 -10.18 -37.30
C GLN A 432 42.62 -8.76 -37.55
N PHE A 433 42.02 -7.77 -36.89
CA PHE A 433 42.38 -6.37 -37.03
C PHE A 433 43.83 -6.08 -36.60
N LEU A 434 44.26 -6.63 -35.46
CA LEU A 434 45.63 -6.45 -34.97
C LEU A 434 46.67 -7.31 -35.68
N ARG A 435 46.25 -8.35 -36.39
CA ARG A 435 47.12 -9.19 -37.24
C ARG A 435 47.40 -8.56 -38.60
N ASP A 436 46.61 -7.57 -39.02
CA ASP A 436 46.86 -6.83 -40.25
C ASP A 436 48.32 -6.30 -40.28
N GLU A 437 49.04 -6.62 -41.36
CA GLU A 437 50.48 -6.33 -41.45
C GLU A 437 50.78 -4.83 -41.34
N HIS A 438 49.92 -3.96 -41.89
CA HIS A 438 50.13 -2.52 -41.85
C HIS A 438 49.94 -1.99 -40.42
N ILE A 439 48.93 -2.48 -39.71
CA ILE A 439 48.67 -2.10 -38.31
C ILE A 439 49.77 -2.61 -37.40
N HIS A 440 50.10 -3.89 -37.51
CA HIS A 440 51.13 -4.51 -36.68
C HIS A 440 52.49 -3.83 -36.89
N ALA A 441 52.89 -3.57 -38.14
CA ALA A 441 54.13 -2.86 -38.44
C ALA A 441 54.16 -1.44 -37.87
N GLN A 442 53.05 -0.70 -37.96
CA GLN A 442 52.97 0.66 -37.43
C GLN A 442 53.00 0.68 -35.90
N LEU A 443 52.30 -0.25 -35.22
CA LEU A 443 52.34 -0.39 -33.77
C LEU A 443 53.76 -0.72 -33.29
N GLN A 444 54.43 -1.67 -33.94
CA GLN A 444 55.82 -2.03 -33.64
C GLN A 444 56.79 -0.85 -33.83
N LYS A 445 56.60 -0.05 -34.88
CA LYS A 445 57.39 1.17 -35.12
C LYS A 445 57.20 2.20 -34.00
N ASP A 446 55.98 2.37 -33.51
CA ASP A 446 55.68 3.32 -32.44
C ASP A 446 56.15 2.82 -31.07
N ILE A 447 56.06 1.51 -30.79
CA ILE A 447 56.66 0.87 -29.62
C ILE A 447 58.17 1.10 -29.60
N ARG A 448 58.86 0.81 -30.72
CA ARG A 448 60.31 0.96 -30.83
C ARG A 448 60.73 2.41 -30.61
N HIS A 449 60.07 3.35 -31.28
CA HIS A 449 60.37 4.77 -31.10
C HIS A 449 60.16 5.24 -29.65
N PHE A 450 59.08 4.83 -28.99
CA PHE A 450 58.83 5.22 -27.60
C PHE A 450 59.89 4.67 -26.65
N ARG A 451 60.34 3.43 -26.85
CA ARG A 451 61.42 2.83 -26.07
C ARG A 451 62.77 3.52 -26.30
N GLU A 452 63.11 3.82 -27.55
CA GLU A 452 64.38 4.48 -27.91
C GLU A 452 64.46 5.93 -27.43
N ASN A 453 63.33 6.63 -27.33
CA ASN A 453 63.25 8.06 -26.97
C ASN A 453 62.68 8.31 -25.57
N LEU A 454 62.80 7.33 -24.66
CA LEU A 454 62.10 7.37 -23.38
C LEU A 454 62.55 8.55 -22.48
N GLU A 455 63.85 8.82 -22.46
CA GLU A 455 64.46 9.93 -21.70
C GLU A 455 64.16 11.31 -22.32
N THR A 456 64.31 11.44 -23.65
CA THR A 456 64.04 12.69 -24.38
C THR A 456 62.57 13.08 -24.32
N LEU A 457 61.66 12.10 -24.34
CA LEU A 457 60.22 12.32 -24.23
C LEU A 457 59.74 12.52 -22.78
N LYS A 458 60.63 12.40 -21.78
CA LYS A 458 60.27 12.45 -20.34
C LYS A 458 59.15 11.47 -19.99
N LYS A 459 59.17 10.28 -20.60
CA LYS A 459 58.13 9.23 -20.45
C LYS A 459 56.71 9.66 -20.87
N LEU A 460 56.57 10.63 -21.78
CA LEU A 460 55.28 11.07 -22.33
C LEU A 460 55.14 10.62 -23.78
N TYR A 461 54.10 9.83 -24.08
CA TYR A 461 53.84 9.40 -25.46
C TYR A 461 53.45 10.59 -26.36
N PRO A 462 54.07 10.79 -27.54
CA PRO A 462 53.82 11.99 -28.35
C PRO A 462 52.42 12.04 -28.99
N PRO A 463 51.59 13.09 -28.74
CA PRO A 463 50.26 13.18 -29.33
C PRO A 463 50.25 13.29 -30.86
N LYS A 464 51.27 13.93 -31.43
CA LYS A 464 51.42 14.03 -32.89
C LYS A 464 51.52 12.66 -33.55
N ARG A 465 52.08 11.65 -32.87
CA ARG A 465 52.15 10.28 -33.39
C ARG A 465 50.79 9.62 -33.42
N ALA A 466 49.98 9.77 -32.37
CA ALA A 466 48.61 9.26 -32.35
C ALA A 466 47.76 9.88 -33.48
N GLU A 467 47.93 11.17 -33.76
CA GLU A 467 47.27 11.85 -34.87
C GLU A 467 47.78 11.38 -36.24
N GLN A 468 49.09 11.17 -36.39
CA GLN A 468 49.68 10.62 -37.60
C GLN A 468 49.21 9.19 -37.87
N PHE A 469 49.06 8.39 -36.81
CA PHE A 469 48.49 7.04 -36.90
C PHE A 469 47.10 7.11 -37.51
N ASN A 470 46.18 7.92 -36.95
CA ASN A 470 44.83 8.08 -37.52
C ASN A 470 44.86 8.54 -38.98
N ARG A 471 45.70 9.53 -39.32
CA ARG A 471 45.82 10.05 -40.71
C ARG A 471 46.34 8.99 -41.69
N ALA A 472 47.31 8.18 -41.30
CA ALA A 472 47.88 7.14 -42.15
C ALA A 472 46.81 6.10 -42.54
N PHE A 473 45.96 5.71 -41.59
CA PHE A 473 44.90 4.73 -41.85
C PHE A 473 43.62 5.33 -42.45
N SER A 474 43.40 6.65 -42.36
CA SER A 474 42.34 7.32 -43.13
C SER A 474 42.62 7.33 -44.64
N GLN A 475 43.88 7.33 -45.06
CA GLN A 475 44.27 7.31 -46.49
C GLN A 475 44.10 5.93 -47.14
N LEU A 476 44.06 4.86 -46.35
CA LEU A 476 43.87 3.48 -46.82
C LEU A 476 42.39 3.16 -47.12
N SER A 477 41.45 3.94 -46.58
CA SER A 477 40.01 3.87 -46.92
C SER A 477 39.69 4.79 -48.10
N ALA A 478 39.54 4.21 -49.29
CA ALA A 478 39.47 4.95 -50.57
C ALA A 478 38.06 5.35 -51.03
N GLN A 479 36.98 5.08 -50.28
CA GLN A 479 35.60 5.42 -50.69
C GLN A 479 34.98 6.53 -49.83
N GLU A 480 34.42 7.55 -50.49
CA GLU A 480 33.70 8.65 -49.83
C GLU A 480 32.46 8.13 -49.10
N GLY A 481 32.43 8.30 -47.78
CA GLY A 481 31.26 7.98 -46.93
C GLY A 481 31.37 6.67 -46.15
N GLU A 482 32.35 5.81 -46.42
CA GLU A 482 32.60 4.64 -45.58
C GLU A 482 33.38 5.01 -44.31
N PRO A 483 33.09 4.37 -43.16
CA PRO A 483 33.88 4.57 -41.95
C PRO A 483 35.34 4.17 -42.20
N THR A 484 36.27 5.04 -41.76
CA THR A 484 37.70 4.76 -41.88
C THR A 484 38.05 3.48 -41.14
N TYR A 485 39.22 2.91 -41.45
CA TYR A 485 39.69 1.71 -40.77
C TYR A 485 39.70 1.87 -39.23
N MET A 486 40.12 3.05 -38.74
CA MET A 486 40.09 3.39 -37.31
C MET A 486 38.68 3.61 -36.76
N ASP A 487 37.74 4.13 -37.56
CA ASP A 487 36.34 4.22 -37.15
C ASP A 487 35.72 2.83 -36.98
N ARG A 488 36.02 1.90 -37.89
CA ARG A 488 35.59 0.49 -37.74
C ARG A 488 36.14 -0.13 -36.46
N PHE A 489 37.39 0.20 -36.10
CA PHE A 489 37.98 -0.28 -34.87
C PHE A 489 37.30 0.32 -33.62
N ARG A 490 37.07 1.65 -33.63
CA ARG A 490 36.33 2.32 -32.56
C ARG A 490 34.95 1.69 -32.39
N ILE A 491 34.20 1.51 -33.48
CA ILE A 491 32.86 0.89 -33.47
C ILE A 491 32.92 -0.54 -32.89
N LEU A 492 33.92 -1.34 -33.27
CA LEU A 492 34.11 -2.68 -32.72
C LEU A 492 34.30 -2.63 -31.19
N VAL A 493 35.18 -1.75 -30.71
CA VAL A 493 35.43 -1.56 -29.27
C VAL A 493 34.17 -1.06 -28.55
N THR A 494 33.44 -0.12 -29.15
CA THR A 494 32.15 0.37 -28.65
C THR A 494 31.13 -0.75 -28.50
N GLN A 495 30.96 -1.60 -29.53
CA GLN A 495 30.02 -2.72 -29.49
C GLN A 495 30.38 -3.73 -28.39
N MET A 496 31.67 -4.02 -28.19
CA MET A 496 32.12 -4.88 -27.11
C MET A 496 31.78 -4.28 -25.74
N GLY A 497 32.01 -2.98 -25.54
CA GLY A 497 31.66 -2.33 -24.29
C GLY A 497 30.17 -2.12 -24.06
N ASN A 498 29.37 -1.91 -25.11
CA ASN A 498 27.91 -1.90 -25.03
C ASN A 498 27.37 -3.26 -24.56
N ALA A 499 27.94 -4.36 -25.06
CA ALA A 499 27.59 -5.71 -24.62
C ALA A 499 27.91 -5.93 -23.13
N LEU A 500 29.06 -5.43 -22.67
CA LEU A 500 29.43 -5.49 -21.24
C LEU A 500 28.57 -4.59 -20.37
N GLY A 501 28.23 -3.40 -20.86
CA GLY A 501 27.24 -2.51 -20.23
C GLY A 501 25.90 -3.20 -20.07
N PHE A 502 25.50 -4.04 -21.02
CA PHE A 502 24.24 -4.78 -20.97
C PHE A 502 24.26 -5.83 -19.86
N VAL A 503 25.34 -6.61 -19.76
CA VAL A 503 25.54 -7.56 -18.65
C VAL A 503 25.57 -6.82 -17.31
N ARG A 504 26.25 -5.68 -17.21
CA ARG A 504 26.27 -4.85 -15.99
C ARG A 504 24.86 -4.40 -15.59
N SER A 505 24.11 -3.81 -16.52
CA SER A 505 22.74 -3.35 -16.24
C SER A 505 21.81 -4.51 -15.87
N MET A 506 21.96 -5.67 -16.52
CA MET A 506 21.21 -6.89 -16.17
C MET A 506 21.57 -7.39 -14.77
N SER A 507 22.85 -7.41 -14.39
CA SER A 507 23.27 -7.80 -13.04
C SER A 507 22.74 -6.83 -11.98
N SER A 508 22.77 -5.51 -12.24
CA SER A 508 22.20 -4.50 -11.35
C SER A 508 20.68 -4.64 -11.21
N ALA A 509 19.97 -4.90 -12.31
CA ALA A 509 18.54 -5.19 -12.29
C ALA A 509 18.21 -6.43 -11.46
N ALA A 510 19.00 -7.50 -11.64
CA ALA A 510 18.83 -8.73 -10.91
C ALA A 510 19.08 -8.55 -9.40
N ALA A 511 20.07 -7.73 -9.02
CA ALA A 511 20.33 -7.40 -7.62
C ALA A 511 19.16 -6.61 -6.99
N ALA A 512 18.54 -5.70 -7.74
CA ALA A 512 17.35 -4.99 -7.28
C ALA A 512 16.16 -5.94 -7.05
N VAL A 513 15.93 -6.88 -7.98
CA VAL A 513 14.90 -7.92 -7.83
C VAL A 513 15.19 -8.82 -6.62
N ALA A 514 16.44 -9.27 -6.45
CA ALA A 514 16.86 -10.08 -5.31
C ALA A 514 16.71 -9.33 -3.97
N SER A 515 17.03 -8.04 -3.93
CA SER A 515 16.84 -7.22 -2.72
C SER A 515 15.37 -7.10 -2.32
N GLN A 516 14.45 -7.08 -3.27
CA GLN A 516 13.01 -7.09 -2.98
C GLN A 516 12.54 -8.46 -2.50
N MET A 517 13.14 -9.55 -3.03
CA MET A 517 12.85 -10.92 -2.59
C MET A 517 13.23 -11.17 -1.12
N LYS A 518 14.20 -10.44 -0.56
CA LYS A 518 14.53 -10.53 0.88
C LYS A 518 13.37 -10.18 1.82
N ALA A 519 12.32 -9.52 1.33
CA ALA A 519 11.09 -9.33 2.10
C ALA A 519 10.40 -10.66 2.44
N TYR A 520 10.68 -11.74 1.70
CA TYR A 520 10.17 -13.08 1.96
C TYR A 520 11.05 -13.89 2.93
N ASP A 521 12.26 -13.42 3.27
CA ASP A 521 13.18 -14.12 4.19
C ASP A 521 12.55 -14.29 5.58
N THR A 522 11.72 -13.34 6.03
CA THR A 522 11.03 -13.43 7.33
C THR A 522 9.94 -14.49 7.37
N VAL A 523 9.42 -14.90 6.21
CA VAL A 523 8.29 -15.85 6.10
C VAL A 523 8.78 -17.29 6.24
N GLU A 524 10.02 -17.58 5.83
CA GLU A 524 10.59 -18.93 5.91
C GLU A 524 10.74 -19.41 7.37
N ASP A 525 11.20 -18.51 8.25
CA ASP A 525 11.39 -18.78 9.69
C ASP A 525 10.07 -19.00 10.45
N GLU A 526 8.96 -18.45 9.94
CA GLU A 526 7.63 -18.59 10.55
C GLU A 526 6.92 -19.90 10.17
N ILE A 527 7.36 -20.59 9.12
CA ILE A 527 6.73 -21.84 8.65
C ILE A 527 7.32 -23.05 9.39
N VAL A 528 6.68 -23.41 10.51
CA VAL A 528 6.96 -24.65 11.27
C VAL A 528 6.15 -25.81 10.67
N ILE A 529 6.83 -26.72 9.98
CA ILE A 529 6.23 -27.97 9.47
C ILE A 529 6.49 -29.08 10.48
N GLY A 530 5.43 -29.70 11.01
CA GLY A 530 5.56 -30.87 11.87
C GLY A 530 6.04 -32.09 11.09
N GLU A 531 6.97 -32.88 11.65
CA GLU A 531 7.65 -34.01 11.00
C GLU A 531 6.73 -35.16 10.51
N THR A 532 5.41 -35.07 10.72
CA THR A 532 4.45 -36.17 10.51
C THR A 532 3.53 -36.01 9.31
N GLU A 533 3.60 -34.91 8.56
CA GLU A 533 2.77 -34.71 7.36
C GLU A 533 3.62 -34.74 6.08
N GLY A 534 3.63 -35.89 5.40
CA GLY A 534 4.27 -36.03 4.09
C GLY A 534 3.69 -35.08 3.03
N ASN A 535 4.53 -34.71 2.05
CA ASN A 535 4.22 -33.99 0.79
C ASN A 535 3.01 -33.03 0.82
N THR A 536 3.00 -32.10 1.78
CA THR A 536 2.00 -31.04 1.84
C THR A 536 2.40 -29.88 0.91
N PRO A 537 1.44 -29.08 0.40
CA PRO A 537 1.74 -27.86 -0.36
C PRO A 537 2.68 -26.87 0.38
N LEU A 538 2.69 -26.93 1.71
CA LEU A 538 3.61 -26.17 2.57
C LEU A 538 5.07 -26.60 2.41
N HIS A 539 5.34 -27.90 2.21
CA HIS A 539 6.68 -28.40 1.92
C HIS A 539 7.19 -27.87 0.58
N THR A 540 6.38 -27.97 -0.48
CA THR A 540 6.71 -27.42 -1.80
C THR A 540 6.93 -25.91 -1.75
N LEU A 541 6.10 -25.18 -0.99
CA LEU A 541 6.30 -23.74 -0.79
C LEU A 541 7.62 -23.45 -0.09
N LYS A 542 7.98 -24.21 0.94
CA LYS A 542 9.25 -24.07 1.66
C LYS A 542 10.45 -24.35 0.75
N GLU A 543 10.39 -25.41 -0.05
CA GLU A 543 11.42 -25.72 -1.06
C GLU A 543 11.60 -24.58 -2.08
N LEU A 544 10.48 -24.03 -2.59
CA LEU A 544 10.52 -22.90 -3.52
C LEU A 544 11.07 -21.63 -2.86
N LEU A 545 10.76 -21.37 -1.60
CA LEU A 545 11.31 -20.24 -0.83
C LEU A 545 12.83 -20.42 -0.61
N THR A 546 13.27 -21.62 -0.22
CA THR A 546 14.71 -21.91 -0.11
C THR A 546 15.43 -21.73 -1.44
N GLU A 547 14.85 -22.20 -2.55
CA GLU A 547 15.45 -22.01 -3.88
C GLU A 547 15.51 -20.53 -4.26
N LEU A 548 14.45 -19.76 -3.99
CA LEU A 548 14.44 -18.31 -4.21
C LEU A 548 15.52 -17.60 -3.37
N ASN A 549 15.69 -17.99 -2.11
CA ASN A 549 16.68 -17.44 -1.19
C ASN A 549 18.11 -17.75 -1.67
N GLU A 550 18.37 -19.00 -2.09
CA GLU A 550 19.64 -19.36 -2.74
C GLU A 550 19.89 -18.54 -4.01
N GLN A 551 18.87 -18.33 -4.84
CA GLN A 551 18.99 -17.51 -6.05
C GLN A 551 19.24 -16.04 -5.74
N ALA A 552 18.67 -15.51 -4.65
CA ALA A 552 18.89 -14.15 -4.18
C ALA A 552 20.31 -13.94 -3.63
N ASN A 553 20.87 -14.96 -2.98
CA ASN A 553 22.19 -14.92 -2.35
C ASN A 553 23.35 -15.38 -3.24
N LYS A 554 23.08 -15.88 -4.46
CA LYS A 554 24.13 -16.21 -5.43
C LYS A 554 24.97 -14.98 -5.77
N ASN A 555 26.28 -15.07 -5.61
CA ASN A 555 27.23 -14.08 -6.12
C ASN A 555 27.18 -14.04 -7.66
N ARG A 556 26.93 -12.85 -8.21
CA ARG A 556 26.68 -12.62 -9.64
C ARG A 556 27.84 -11.90 -10.30
N ASP A 557 29.06 -12.41 -10.08
CA ASP A 557 30.29 -11.83 -10.63
C ASP A 557 30.52 -12.22 -12.09
N PHE A 558 29.48 -12.09 -12.92
CA PHE A 558 29.54 -12.40 -14.35
C PHE A 558 30.60 -11.57 -15.09
N THR A 559 30.84 -10.34 -14.65
CA THR A 559 31.90 -9.48 -15.19
C THR A 559 33.29 -10.11 -14.97
N LYS A 560 33.57 -10.60 -13.75
CA LYS A 560 34.85 -11.25 -13.41
C LYS A 560 35.02 -12.54 -14.22
N MET A 561 33.97 -13.36 -14.30
CA MET A 561 33.97 -14.57 -15.11
C MET A 561 34.25 -14.28 -16.60
N LEU A 562 33.60 -13.27 -17.19
CA LEU A 562 33.87 -12.85 -18.57
C LEU A 562 35.30 -12.32 -18.76
N VAL A 563 35.90 -11.65 -17.77
CA VAL A 563 37.31 -11.24 -17.87
C VAL A 563 38.23 -12.46 -17.85
N GLU A 564 38.04 -13.36 -16.89
CA GLU A 564 38.92 -14.53 -16.68
C GLU A 564 38.89 -15.52 -17.84
N VAL A 565 37.70 -15.81 -18.40
CA VAL A 565 37.56 -16.77 -19.52
C VAL A 565 38.34 -16.30 -20.75
N PHE A 566 38.23 -15.02 -21.10
CA PHE A 566 38.98 -14.48 -22.24
C PHE A 566 40.46 -14.26 -21.90
N ARG A 567 40.80 -13.89 -20.66
CA ARG A 567 42.19 -13.75 -20.20
C ARG A 567 42.96 -15.06 -20.37
N ARG A 568 42.42 -16.17 -19.85
CA ARG A 568 43.01 -17.51 -20.00
C ARG A 568 43.15 -17.88 -21.48
N ALA A 569 42.11 -17.63 -22.28
CA ALA A 569 42.14 -17.96 -23.70
C ALA A 569 43.22 -17.22 -24.52
N PHE A 570 43.56 -15.98 -24.15
CA PHE A 570 44.54 -15.17 -24.90
C PHE A 570 45.95 -15.20 -24.34
N LEU A 571 46.13 -15.23 -23.01
CA LEU A 571 47.46 -15.15 -22.40
C LEU A 571 48.19 -16.51 -22.36
N ASP A 572 47.47 -17.62 -22.35
CA ASP A 572 48.06 -18.96 -22.27
C ASP A 572 48.62 -19.43 -23.62
N ASP A 573 48.26 -18.77 -24.73
CA ASP A 573 48.62 -19.19 -26.09
C ASP A 573 49.46 -18.13 -26.84
N SER A 574 50.70 -18.51 -27.15
CA SER A 574 51.67 -17.68 -27.88
C SER A 574 51.17 -17.12 -29.23
N LYS A 575 50.16 -17.76 -29.87
CA LYS A 575 49.59 -17.27 -31.14
C LYS A 575 48.94 -15.89 -31.03
N TYR A 576 48.64 -15.44 -29.81
CA TYR A 576 48.02 -14.16 -29.51
C TYR A 576 49.01 -13.10 -29.01
N ALA A 577 50.32 -13.34 -29.07
CA ALA A 577 51.34 -12.40 -28.59
C ALA A 577 51.22 -11.00 -29.21
N HIS A 578 50.84 -10.91 -30.49
CA HIS A 578 50.62 -9.63 -31.20
C HIS A 578 49.49 -8.77 -30.59
N LEU A 579 48.55 -9.35 -29.84
CA LEU A 579 47.51 -8.59 -29.15
C LEU A 579 48.08 -7.72 -28.03
N LEU A 580 49.25 -8.08 -27.49
CA LEU A 580 49.91 -7.32 -26.43
C LEU A 580 50.39 -5.94 -26.90
N ASP A 581 50.50 -5.71 -28.20
CA ASP A 581 50.87 -4.40 -28.77
C ASP A 581 49.71 -3.39 -28.72
N PHE A 582 48.49 -3.84 -28.38
CA PHE A 582 47.27 -3.02 -28.38
C PHE A 582 47.37 -1.75 -27.52
N TYR A 583 48.15 -1.76 -26.44
CA TYR A 583 48.29 -0.59 -25.54
C TYR A 583 48.79 0.67 -26.26
N VAL A 584 49.55 0.52 -27.36
CA VAL A 584 50.02 1.65 -28.18
C VAL A 584 48.98 2.13 -29.20
N ALA A 585 47.98 1.30 -29.52
CA ALA A 585 46.84 1.69 -30.35
C ALA A 585 45.84 2.58 -29.58
N VAL A 586 45.76 2.42 -28.25
CA VAL A 586 44.81 3.14 -27.38
C VAL A 586 44.91 4.67 -27.54
N PRO A 587 46.09 5.32 -27.52
CA PRO A 587 46.21 6.74 -27.84
C PRO A 587 45.52 7.17 -29.13
N ALA A 588 45.77 6.47 -30.25
CA ALA A 588 45.16 6.79 -31.54
C ALA A 588 43.63 6.63 -31.51
N LEU A 589 43.14 5.54 -30.90
CA LEU A 589 41.71 5.29 -30.72
C LEU A 589 41.02 6.36 -29.87
N THR A 590 41.66 6.83 -28.78
CA THR A 590 41.08 7.90 -27.94
C THR A 590 41.00 9.24 -28.66
N VAL A 591 41.97 9.57 -29.53
CA VAL A 591 41.90 10.76 -30.40
C VAL A 591 40.74 10.62 -31.38
N ASN A 592 40.63 9.48 -32.07
CA ASN A 592 39.56 9.22 -33.02
C ASN A 592 38.18 9.28 -32.36
N TYR A 593 38.04 8.75 -31.14
CA TYR A 593 36.80 8.85 -30.36
C TYR A 593 36.44 10.30 -30.02
N VAL A 594 37.40 11.11 -29.54
CA VAL A 594 37.11 12.50 -29.17
C VAL A 594 36.73 13.33 -30.39
N GLU A 595 37.40 13.14 -31.52
CA GLU A 595 37.03 13.78 -32.79
C GLU A 595 35.61 13.41 -33.22
N HIS A 596 35.25 12.12 -33.13
CA HIS A 596 33.90 11.64 -33.40
C HIS A 596 32.84 12.27 -32.48
N MET A 597 33.11 12.32 -31.17
CA MET A 597 32.18 12.89 -30.19
C MET A 597 31.95 14.39 -30.40
N LEU A 598 32.99 15.13 -30.79
CA LEU A 598 32.85 16.55 -31.16
C LEU A 598 31.94 16.73 -32.38
N VAL A 599 32.10 15.89 -33.41
CA VAL A 599 31.24 15.89 -34.60
C VAL A 599 29.79 15.60 -34.23
N CYS A 600 29.55 14.59 -33.38
CA CYS A 600 28.19 14.26 -32.95
C CYS A 600 27.55 15.37 -32.09
N ARG A 601 28.31 16.01 -31.19
CA ARG A 601 27.82 17.17 -30.42
C ARG A 601 27.50 18.38 -31.29
N ASP A 602 28.28 18.64 -32.33
CA ASP A 602 27.98 19.72 -33.27
C ASP A 602 26.76 19.42 -34.14
N ARG A 603 26.47 18.14 -34.42
CA ARG A 603 25.21 17.73 -35.07
C ARG A 603 24.00 17.98 -34.18
N LEU A 604 24.10 17.74 -32.87
CA LEU A 604 23.01 17.94 -31.90
C LEU A 604 22.63 19.42 -31.71
N LYS A 605 23.58 20.34 -31.88
CA LYS A 605 23.30 21.79 -31.82
C LYS A 605 22.46 22.29 -33.00
N LYS A 606 22.40 21.54 -34.10
CA LYS A 606 21.55 21.84 -35.26
C LYS A 606 20.17 21.21 -35.02
N ARG A 607 19.07 21.86 -35.47
CA ARG A 607 17.70 21.32 -35.29
C ARG A 607 17.66 19.85 -35.67
N ALA A 608 17.10 19.01 -34.80
CA ALA A 608 16.98 17.57 -35.00
C ALA A 608 16.31 17.27 -36.35
N GLN A 609 17.04 16.61 -37.25
CA GLN A 609 16.54 16.16 -38.54
C GLN A 609 16.18 14.69 -38.43
N HIS A 610 15.05 14.30 -39.02
CA HIS A 610 14.62 12.90 -39.09
C HIS A 610 15.70 12.01 -39.71
N ASN A 611 15.84 10.78 -39.21
CA ASN A 611 16.80 9.79 -39.69
C ASN A 611 18.27 10.24 -39.68
N LYS A 612 18.68 11.07 -38.70
CA LYS A 612 20.09 11.33 -38.44
C LYS A 612 20.51 10.80 -37.08
N GLU A 613 21.71 10.23 -37.04
CA GLU A 613 22.31 9.70 -35.82
C GLU A 613 22.46 10.79 -34.75
N THR A 614 21.83 10.58 -33.60
CA THR A 614 21.85 11.47 -32.43
C THR A 614 22.65 10.84 -31.29
N THR A 615 23.97 10.78 -31.46
CA THR A 615 24.89 10.27 -30.43
C THR A 615 25.39 11.41 -29.55
N PHE A 616 25.02 11.43 -28.26
CA PHE A 616 25.52 12.43 -27.29
C PHE A 616 26.37 11.84 -26.16
N THR A 617 26.28 10.53 -25.96
CA THR A 617 27.06 9.71 -25.03
C THR A 617 27.43 8.42 -25.75
N ASP A 618 28.65 7.93 -25.52
CA ASP A 618 29.18 6.68 -26.08
C ASP A 618 30.20 6.07 -25.10
N ASP A 619 29.76 5.83 -23.86
CA ASP A 619 30.62 5.25 -22.82
C ASP A 619 30.91 3.76 -23.10
N GLY A 620 30.18 3.14 -24.05
CA GLY A 620 30.48 1.82 -24.58
C GLY A 620 31.90 1.70 -25.11
N PHE A 621 32.41 2.71 -25.82
CA PHE A 621 33.81 2.74 -26.25
C PHE A 621 34.79 2.61 -25.08
N ILE A 622 34.55 3.39 -24.02
CA ILE A 622 35.42 3.49 -22.85
C ILE A 622 35.40 2.18 -22.06
N MET A 623 34.21 1.59 -21.91
CA MET A 623 34.02 0.27 -21.32
C MET A 623 34.75 -0.83 -22.11
N GLY A 624 34.66 -0.79 -23.44
CA GLY A 624 35.35 -1.74 -24.31
C GLY A 624 36.88 -1.65 -24.20
N LEU A 625 37.43 -0.42 -24.20
CA LEU A 625 38.88 -0.21 -24.01
C LEU A 625 39.36 -0.75 -22.67
N ALA A 626 38.68 -0.39 -21.58
CA ALA A 626 39.05 -0.82 -20.24
C ALA A 626 38.98 -2.34 -20.10
N TYR A 627 37.96 -2.98 -20.70
CA TYR A 627 37.83 -4.43 -20.73
C TYR A 627 38.98 -5.11 -21.47
N ILE A 628 39.29 -4.69 -22.70
CA ILE A 628 40.37 -5.29 -23.50
C ILE A 628 41.72 -5.16 -22.79
N LEU A 629 42.02 -3.99 -22.21
CA LEU A 629 43.25 -3.78 -21.43
C LEU A 629 43.31 -4.66 -20.19
N THR A 630 42.17 -4.95 -19.56
CA THR A 630 42.09 -5.83 -18.38
C THR A 630 42.24 -7.30 -18.76
N VAL A 631 41.60 -7.73 -19.85
CA VAL A 631 41.69 -9.11 -20.37
C VAL A 631 43.12 -9.43 -20.79
N LEU A 632 43.80 -8.52 -21.48
CA LEU A 632 45.17 -8.71 -21.98
C LEU A 632 46.25 -8.33 -20.95
N ASN A 633 45.86 -7.92 -19.74
CA ASN A 633 46.77 -7.46 -18.68
C ASN A 633 47.76 -6.35 -19.14
N LEU A 634 47.22 -5.32 -19.82
CA LEU A 634 47.99 -4.25 -20.45
C LEU A 634 48.03 -2.92 -19.67
N TRP A 635 47.41 -2.87 -18.48
CA TRP A 635 47.36 -1.65 -17.65
C TRP A 635 48.74 -1.08 -17.26
N PRO A 636 49.74 -1.89 -16.86
CA PRO A 636 51.08 -1.37 -16.56
C PRO A 636 51.75 -0.73 -17.78
N GLN A 637 51.68 -1.38 -18.93
CA GLN A 637 52.26 -0.92 -20.19
C GLN A 637 51.58 0.36 -20.66
N PHE A 638 50.24 0.43 -20.59
CA PHE A 638 49.49 1.64 -20.93
C PHE A 638 49.81 2.80 -19.98
N SER A 639 49.90 2.54 -18.66
CA SER A 639 50.21 3.56 -17.66
C SER A 639 51.60 4.18 -17.88
N SER A 640 52.56 3.38 -18.38
CA SER A 640 53.91 3.86 -18.73
C SER A 640 53.94 4.91 -19.84
N LEU A 641 52.91 4.97 -20.69
CA LEU A 641 52.80 5.96 -21.77
C LEU A 641 52.49 7.38 -21.25
N ASN A 642 51.94 7.50 -20.04
CA ASN A 642 51.46 8.77 -19.46
C ASN A 642 50.59 9.59 -20.44
N TRP A 643 49.72 8.89 -21.18
CA TRP A 643 49.01 9.44 -22.34
C TRP A 643 48.16 10.68 -22.02
N PHE A 644 47.30 10.59 -21.00
CA PHE A 644 46.44 11.71 -20.60
C PHE A 644 47.23 12.95 -20.16
N ARG A 645 48.37 12.75 -19.48
CA ARG A 645 49.28 13.85 -19.12
C ARG A 645 49.90 14.49 -20.35
N SER A 646 50.23 13.69 -21.36
CA SER A 646 50.75 14.17 -22.64
C SER A 646 49.75 15.04 -23.41
N ILE A 647 48.47 14.63 -23.44
CA ILE A 647 47.38 15.42 -24.03
C ILE A 647 47.18 16.73 -23.27
N THR A 648 47.10 16.70 -21.94
CA THR A 648 46.95 17.93 -21.15
C THR A 648 48.08 18.92 -21.43
N LYS A 649 49.33 18.44 -21.50
CA LYS A 649 50.49 19.27 -21.81
C LYS A 649 50.46 19.84 -23.24
N LYS A 650 49.95 19.06 -24.21
CA LYS A 650 49.74 19.57 -25.57
C LYS A 650 48.67 20.66 -25.58
N CYS A 651 47.52 20.43 -24.96
CA CYS A 651 46.45 21.43 -24.90
C CYS A 651 46.94 22.73 -24.27
N THR A 652 47.69 22.67 -23.16
CA THR A 652 48.26 23.89 -22.53
C THR A 652 49.21 24.64 -23.47
N ALA A 653 50.09 23.94 -24.18
CA ALA A 653 50.99 24.56 -25.15
C ALA A 653 50.23 25.16 -26.36
N ASP A 654 49.17 24.49 -26.82
CA ASP A 654 48.32 24.98 -27.91
C ASP A 654 47.51 26.22 -27.45
N TYR A 655 47.06 26.29 -26.19
CA TYR A 655 46.47 27.51 -25.63
C TYR A 655 47.45 28.66 -25.55
N GLU A 656 48.68 28.42 -25.08
CA GLU A 656 49.75 29.43 -25.01
C GLU A 656 50.04 30.00 -26.41
N SER A 657 50.19 29.11 -27.40
CA SER A 657 50.36 29.51 -28.80
C SER A 657 49.17 30.33 -29.34
N LEU A 658 47.94 29.94 -29.01
CA LEU A 658 46.74 30.67 -29.41
C LEU A 658 46.62 32.03 -28.71
N THR A 659 47.02 32.15 -27.44
CA THR A 659 47.04 33.45 -26.75
C THR A 659 48.06 34.41 -27.33
N GLU A 660 49.21 33.91 -27.79
CA GLU A 660 50.18 34.73 -28.53
C GLU A 660 49.68 35.10 -29.93
N GLU A 661 49.06 34.16 -30.67
CA GLU A 661 48.37 34.46 -31.94
C GLU A 661 47.29 35.54 -31.76
N MET A 662 46.54 35.50 -30.65
CA MET A 662 45.49 36.46 -30.34
C MET A 662 46.02 37.88 -30.09
N LYS A 663 47.24 38.01 -29.55
CA LYS A 663 47.91 39.31 -29.38
C LYS A 663 48.42 39.89 -30.71
N SER A 664 48.76 39.03 -31.68
CA SER A 664 49.37 39.43 -32.96
C SER A 664 48.41 39.50 -34.16
N SER A 665 47.24 38.86 -34.11
CA SER A 665 46.38 38.62 -35.27
C SER A 665 45.41 39.76 -35.58
N LYS A 666 45.19 40.02 -36.87
CA LYS A 666 44.19 40.98 -37.39
C LYS A 666 42.77 40.40 -37.52
N ASP A 667 42.60 39.08 -37.34
CA ASP A 667 41.28 38.41 -37.40
C ASP A 667 40.97 37.71 -36.06
N PRO A 668 40.28 38.41 -35.12
CA PRO A 668 39.97 37.85 -33.82
C PRO A 668 38.94 36.73 -33.88
N ARG A 669 38.07 36.69 -34.91
CA ARG A 669 36.97 35.71 -34.99
C ARG A 669 37.50 34.30 -35.24
N ASN A 670 38.50 34.15 -36.12
CA ASN A 670 39.12 32.86 -36.40
C ASN A 670 39.88 32.31 -35.18
N VAL A 671 40.62 33.18 -34.47
CA VAL A 671 41.34 32.80 -33.25
C VAL A 671 40.36 32.36 -32.14
N HIS A 672 39.25 33.08 -31.96
CA HIS A 672 38.19 32.67 -31.03
C HIS A 672 37.57 31.31 -31.39
N LEU A 673 37.34 31.02 -32.68
CA LEU A 673 36.79 29.74 -33.11
C LEU A 673 37.77 28.58 -32.86
N LYS A 674 39.08 28.79 -33.12
CA LYS A 674 40.13 27.82 -32.76
C LYS A 674 40.18 27.58 -31.25
N ALA A 675 40.14 28.64 -30.44
CA ALA A 675 40.13 28.53 -28.99
C ALA A 675 38.90 27.76 -28.47
N ALA A 676 37.71 28.02 -29.03
CA ALA A 676 36.49 27.30 -28.66
C ALA A 676 36.56 25.80 -29.03
N ARG A 677 37.15 25.46 -30.19
CA ARG A 677 37.36 24.06 -30.59
C ARG A 677 38.37 23.35 -29.69
N LEU A 678 39.48 24.01 -29.36
CA LEU A 678 40.48 23.47 -28.42
C LEU A 678 39.88 23.24 -27.04
N GLN A 679 39.04 24.16 -26.56
CA GLN A 679 38.34 24.02 -25.30
C GLN A 679 37.32 22.87 -25.32
N ALA A 680 36.59 22.69 -26.41
CA ALA A 680 35.69 21.55 -26.56
C ALA A 680 36.49 20.23 -26.53
N PHE A 681 37.58 20.15 -27.30
CA PHE A 681 38.46 18.98 -27.34
C PHE A 681 39.05 18.62 -25.98
N GLU A 682 39.58 19.59 -25.23
CA GLU A 682 40.11 19.38 -23.89
C GLU A 682 39.03 18.90 -22.91
N ARG A 683 37.81 19.46 -23.00
CA ARG A 683 36.68 19.02 -22.16
C ARG A 683 36.28 17.58 -22.45
N GLU A 684 36.19 17.17 -23.71
CA GLU A 684 35.90 15.77 -24.07
C GLU A 684 36.99 14.82 -23.57
N PHE A 685 38.27 15.20 -23.73
CA PHE A 685 39.37 14.37 -23.25
C PHE A 685 39.38 14.20 -21.73
N LYS A 686 39.05 15.27 -20.98
CA LYS A 686 38.88 15.19 -19.52
C LYS A 686 37.73 14.26 -19.14
N LEU A 687 36.58 14.38 -19.82
CA LEU A 687 35.44 13.50 -19.59
C LEU A 687 35.81 12.04 -19.86
N LEU A 688 36.45 11.77 -21.01
CA LEU A 688 36.96 10.43 -21.34
C LEU A 688 37.93 9.92 -20.28
N SER A 689 38.87 10.74 -19.79
CA SER A 689 39.81 10.34 -18.75
C SER A 689 39.13 9.96 -17.44
N TYR A 690 38.09 10.70 -17.01
CA TYR A 690 37.35 10.38 -15.80
C TYR A 690 36.55 9.09 -15.95
N THR A 691 35.78 8.95 -17.04
CA THR A 691 34.99 7.74 -17.30
C THR A 691 35.88 6.52 -17.48
N PHE A 692 37.06 6.68 -18.09
CA PHE A 692 38.02 5.59 -18.27
C PHE A 692 38.63 5.11 -16.96
N GLN A 693 38.91 6.03 -16.02
CA GLN A 693 39.33 5.66 -14.67
C GLN A 693 38.21 4.93 -13.92
N SER A 694 36.95 5.38 -14.05
CA SER A 694 35.79 4.67 -13.49
C SER A 694 35.61 3.27 -14.09
N ALA A 695 35.77 3.12 -15.40
CA ALA A 695 35.72 1.83 -16.08
C ALA A 695 36.87 0.90 -15.65
N ARG A 696 38.07 1.44 -15.40
CA ARG A 696 39.19 0.68 -14.83
C ARG A 696 38.85 0.08 -13.46
N VAL A 697 38.27 0.87 -12.57
CA VAL A 697 37.85 0.40 -11.24
C VAL A 697 36.71 -0.62 -11.35
N PHE A 698 35.83 -0.48 -12.34
CA PHE A 698 34.78 -1.47 -12.56
C PHE A 698 35.32 -2.86 -12.94
N PHE A 699 36.46 -2.92 -13.65
CA PHE A 699 37.10 -4.17 -14.05
C PHE A 699 38.30 -4.55 -13.17
N SER A 700 38.65 -3.76 -12.15
CA SER A 700 39.67 -4.18 -11.19
C SER A 700 39.13 -5.37 -10.44
N ILE A 701 39.74 -6.52 -10.70
CA ILE A 701 39.55 -7.70 -9.89
C ILE A 701 40.24 -7.34 -8.58
N ASP A 702 39.48 -7.21 -7.49
CA ASP A 702 40.09 -7.23 -6.16
C ASP A 702 40.85 -8.56 -6.09
N GLU A 703 42.19 -8.47 -6.08
CA GLU A 703 43.08 -9.55 -5.66
C GLU A 703 42.99 -9.65 -4.13
N ASP A 704 41.76 -9.74 -3.61
CA ASP A 704 41.54 -10.05 -2.21
C ASP A 704 41.49 -11.58 -2.08
N ASP A 705 42.33 -12.07 -1.16
CA ASP A 705 42.56 -13.44 -0.67
C ASP A 705 43.68 -14.26 -1.36
N GLU A 706 44.94 -13.85 -1.10
CA GLU A 706 45.96 -14.77 -0.56
C GLU A 706 46.22 -14.47 0.92
#